data_AF-A0A502BU26-F1
#
_entry.id   AF-A0A502BU26-F1
#
_cell.length_a   1.000
_cell.length_b   1.000
_cell.length_c   1.000
_cell.angle_alpha   90.00
_cell.angle_beta   90.00
_cell.angle_gamma   90.00
#
_symmetry.space_group_name_H-M   'P 1'
#
loop_
_entity.id
_entity.type
_entity.pdbx_description
1 polymer ?
#
loop_
_entity_poly.entity_id
_entity_poly.type
_entity_poly.pdbx_seq_one_letter_code
_entity_poly.pdbx_strand_id
1 'polypeptide(L)'
;MRVWQGICLSAVLSASLAGVCRAQNLPEQEYKKLIRVSEDIQPLGENPFGEQVSLYDGSLSFTQTDISLPGNGPALQLTRSLHSITDQSPPSESNDGSFADWNIEIPRITTTAAILNQGWTIGINHSTARCTQFTIPWTVPAQNGGSDWEPHSWWSGYQMIIPGSGSQDLLKRDVTYNTLTPQMGGATFNIVTTHNWMLTCGVATDDGISGEGFLAVAPDGTKYTFNHLIYRWAPNITRALGSSPAGFSVQPMSLPTDFLRRELGVMLVTRVEDRFGNYLTYNYDATNPKRLNSIVASDGRQIALTYDPVDGTNVRIKTASVTSGSTSRTWTYGYASNLGFYRLTSVTLPDSSSWSFDGGLSYADMSTEIPGTCDEPTAYDDRSWTTTMVHPSGLTGSFTTKPAIRGRSYVYKSCVTTSPTSSYSTYPRFYYVPSIVSKTFTGAGLPTRTWAYTFSPTNSSWSTDACATSQTCVDTVWADVLDPDGHDVRYTFSNRYDASESHLLRTDFYSGAFGTTLKRSETNGYAAATGGPFPSVYGDNFQNRINQAQVVTVSPQNLRTITQDGDTYTWQAEAFDVYAQVTQAKRSNSIAGQSPIEEATTYLNDPALWVLGLPQQVTNLTTGEVESLNTYSTSNDTLQSRARFGQTLMQYTFNSAGQLASFTDGNTHTTTLGNYKRGIPQTIGYPDGTGESLAVDDFGQISAITDQAGHTTSYGYDGVGRISGITYPGGDEVAWLPKTFAYNFVTGAERGIPANHWRRTTTTGNAVGVTYFDAMLRPVLSDSDIGGSVQTSTL
;
A
#
# COMPACT_ATOMS: atom_id res chain seq x y z
N MET A 1 24.96 -18.65 -23.36
CA MET A 1 24.49 -19.59 -22.32
C MET A 1 23.09 -19.14 -21.91
N ARG A 2 22.11 -20.02 -22.05
CA ARG A 2 20.67 -19.70 -22.08
C ARG A 2 20.17 -19.22 -20.71
N VAL A 3 19.57 -18.03 -20.71
CA VAL A 3 18.94 -17.36 -19.57
C VAL A 3 17.58 -18.02 -19.31
N TRP A 4 17.45 -18.72 -18.18
CA TRP A 4 16.17 -19.07 -17.56
C TRP A 4 15.85 -17.95 -16.55
N GLN A 5 15.17 -16.91 -17.01
CA GLN A 5 14.44 -15.97 -16.16
C GLN A 5 12.98 -16.14 -16.52
N GLY A 6 12.28 -16.94 -15.73
CA GLY A 6 10.86 -17.19 -15.88
C GLY A 6 10.33 -17.80 -14.59
N ILE A 7 9.24 -17.23 -14.09
CA ILE A 7 8.44 -17.68 -12.94
C ILE A 7 8.97 -17.22 -11.57
N CYS A 8 8.64 -15.97 -11.21
CA CYS A 8 8.34 -15.57 -9.84
C CYS A 8 7.20 -14.54 -9.92
N LEU A 9 5.97 -15.04 -10.09
CA LEU A 9 4.72 -14.27 -10.01
C LEU A 9 3.75 -15.10 -9.17
N SER A 10 3.58 -14.72 -7.90
CA SER A 10 2.37 -14.92 -7.08
C SER A 10 2.63 -14.40 -5.66
N ALA A 11 1.60 -13.79 -5.06
CA ALA A 11 1.48 -13.30 -3.68
C ALA A 11 1.93 -11.85 -3.41
N VAL A 12 1.05 -10.89 -3.69
CA VAL A 12 0.91 -9.69 -2.86
C VAL A 12 -0.54 -9.56 -2.39
N LEU A 13 -0.84 -10.24 -1.28
CA LEU A 13 -1.78 -9.80 -0.24
C LEU A 13 -1.66 -10.77 0.95
N SER A 14 -0.56 -10.64 1.69
CA SER A 14 -0.41 -11.15 3.06
C SER A 14 0.76 -10.40 3.71
N ALA A 15 0.47 -9.30 4.39
CA ALA A 15 1.37 -8.78 5.41
C ALA A 15 1.19 -9.63 6.68
N SER A 16 1.73 -10.85 6.64
CA SER A 16 2.13 -11.62 7.81
C SER A 16 3.17 -12.63 7.31
N LEU A 17 4.41 -12.39 7.70
CA LEU A 17 5.61 -13.01 7.16
C LEU A 17 5.58 -14.54 7.25
N ALA A 18 5.52 -15.18 6.08
CA ALA A 18 5.78 -16.59 5.88
C ALA A 18 7.26 -16.92 6.13
N GLY A 19 7.53 -17.94 6.94
CA GLY A 19 8.81 -18.64 6.93
C GLY A 19 8.97 -19.46 5.64
N VAL A 20 9.40 -18.83 4.55
CA VAL A 20 10.01 -19.44 3.36
C VAL A 20 10.92 -18.38 2.77
N CYS A 21 12.21 -18.69 2.59
CA CYS A 21 13.21 -17.92 1.83
C CYS A 21 12.66 -16.61 1.24
N ARG A 22 12.57 -15.54 2.04
CA ARG A 22 12.80 -14.23 1.44
C ARG A 22 14.18 -14.39 0.82
N ALA A 23 14.30 -14.22 -0.49
CA ALA A 23 15.57 -13.81 -1.05
C ALA A 23 15.92 -12.55 -0.27
N GLN A 24 16.72 -12.70 0.79
CA GLN A 24 17.18 -11.57 1.57
C GLN A 24 17.93 -10.78 0.52
N ASN A 25 17.42 -9.60 0.18
CA ASN A 25 18.07 -8.71 -0.75
C ASN A 25 19.40 -8.33 -0.09
N LEU A 26 20.45 -9.11 -0.42
CA LEU A 26 21.73 -8.99 0.24
C LEU A 26 22.32 -7.62 -0.17
N PRO A 27 22.93 -6.84 0.73
CA PRO A 27 23.44 -5.51 0.38
C PRO A 27 24.33 -5.51 -0.89
N GLU A 28 25.16 -6.54 -1.04
CA GLU A 28 26.05 -6.75 -2.18
C GLU A 28 25.32 -7.18 -3.48
N GLN A 29 24.07 -7.64 -3.39
CA GLN A 29 23.22 -7.90 -4.54
C GLN A 29 22.40 -6.67 -4.93
N GLU A 30 21.98 -5.85 -3.96
CA GLU A 30 21.21 -4.64 -4.21
C GLU A 30 22.00 -3.61 -5.02
N TYR A 31 23.26 -3.33 -4.66
CA TYR A 31 24.04 -2.36 -5.46
C TYR A 31 24.23 -2.84 -6.92
N LYS A 32 24.37 -4.15 -7.15
CA LYS A 32 24.48 -4.73 -8.51
C LYS A 32 23.22 -4.53 -9.33
N LYS A 33 22.05 -4.42 -8.69
CA LYS A 33 20.80 -4.06 -9.38
C LYS A 33 20.79 -2.57 -9.72
N LEU A 34 21.27 -1.72 -8.81
CA LEU A 34 21.29 -0.26 -8.96
C LEU A 34 22.20 0.25 -10.08
N ILE A 35 23.28 -0.47 -10.41
CA ILE A 35 24.27 -0.06 -11.43
C ILE A 35 23.95 -0.58 -12.84
N ARG A 36 22.81 -1.25 -13.03
CA ARG A 36 22.42 -1.79 -14.34
C ARG A 36 21.62 -0.76 -15.14
N VAL A 37 21.97 -0.59 -16.41
CA VAL A 37 21.14 0.11 -17.38
C VAL A 37 20.35 -0.93 -18.18
N SER A 38 19.02 -0.84 -18.16
CA SER A 38 18.14 -1.69 -18.97
C SER A 38 17.83 -1.02 -20.30
N GLU A 39 17.96 -1.76 -21.40
CA GLU A 39 17.53 -1.30 -22.72
C GLU A 39 16.05 -1.59 -23.02
N ASP A 40 15.43 -2.45 -22.20
CA ASP A 40 14.11 -3.00 -22.45
C ASP A 40 13.00 -2.22 -21.74
N ILE A 41 11.85 -2.20 -22.40
CA ILE A 41 10.61 -1.72 -21.79
C ILE A 41 10.15 -2.81 -20.83
N GLN A 42 9.95 -2.46 -19.57
CA GLN A 42 9.38 -3.39 -18.60
C GLN A 42 7.90 -3.63 -18.94
N PRO A 43 7.48 -4.90 -19.09
CA PRO A 43 6.07 -5.23 -19.20
C PRO A 43 5.28 -4.67 -18.03
N LEU A 44 4.00 -4.38 -18.26
CA LEU A 44 3.11 -4.02 -17.16
C LEU A 44 2.91 -5.24 -16.25
N GLY A 45 2.88 -4.99 -14.94
CA GLY A 45 2.65 -6.03 -13.93
C GLY A 45 1.21 -6.58 -13.93
N GLU A 46 0.88 -7.43 -12.96
CA GLU A 46 -0.45 -8.04 -12.82
C GLU A 46 -1.59 -7.03 -12.62
N ASN A 47 -1.28 -5.90 -11.97
CA ASN A 47 -2.23 -4.83 -11.66
C ASN A 47 -1.80 -3.52 -12.36
N PRO A 48 -1.93 -3.44 -13.70
CA PRO A 48 -1.39 -2.35 -14.51
C PRO A 48 -2.09 -0.99 -14.27
N PHE A 49 -3.25 -0.98 -13.61
CA PHE A 49 -3.98 0.24 -13.24
C PHE A 49 -3.80 0.58 -11.76
N GLY A 50 -2.95 -0.16 -11.05
CA GLY A 50 -2.80 -0.05 -9.61
C GLY A 50 -4.03 -0.55 -8.86
N GLU A 51 -4.87 -1.39 -9.48
CA GLU A 51 -6.08 -1.88 -8.87
C GLU A 51 -5.78 -2.79 -7.66
N GLN A 52 -6.58 -2.63 -6.61
CA GLN A 52 -6.52 -3.42 -5.39
C GLN A 52 -7.92 -3.94 -5.10
N VAL A 53 -8.05 -5.26 -5.04
CA VAL A 53 -9.31 -5.95 -4.74
C VAL A 53 -9.17 -6.62 -3.38
N SER A 54 -10.02 -6.22 -2.44
CA SER A 54 -10.21 -6.97 -1.20
C SER A 54 -10.96 -8.26 -1.51
N LEU A 55 -10.30 -9.40 -1.33
CA LEU A 55 -10.93 -10.71 -1.53
C LEU A 55 -11.83 -11.11 -0.35
N TYR A 56 -11.84 -10.34 0.75
CA TYR A 56 -12.72 -10.56 1.88
C TYR A 56 -14.14 -10.01 1.63
N ASP A 57 -14.24 -8.78 1.14
CA ASP A 57 -15.52 -8.06 1.00
C ASP A 57 -15.81 -7.58 -0.44
N GLY A 58 -14.84 -7.69 -1.34
CA GLY A 58 -14.94 -7.29 -2.74
C GLY A 58 -14.69 -5.81 -3.01
N SER A 59 -14.33 -5.01 -2.01
CA SER A 59 -14.01 -3.60 -2.22
C SER A 59 -12.90 -3.42 -3.25
N LEU A 60 -13.06 -2.41 -4.11
CA LEU A 60 -12.13 -2.06 -5.17
C LEU A 60 -11.56 -0.66 -4.87
N SER A 61 -10.25 -0.53 -4.95
CA SER A 61 -9.54 0.75 -4.97
C SER A 61 -8.44 0.73 -6.03
N PHE A 62 -7.88 1.90 -6.30
CA PHE A 62 -6.75 2.07 -7.20
C PHE A 62 -5.69 2.91 -6.52
N THR A 63 -4.42 2.56 -6.70
CA THR A 63 -3.27 3.34 -6.25
C THR A 63 -2.25 3.46 -7.38
N GLN A 64 -2.00 4.68 -7.84
CA GLN A 64 -1.08 4.96 -8.93
C GLN A 64 0.03 5.92 -8.47
N THR A 65 1.28 5.51 -8.62
CA THR A 65 2.43 6.40 -8.46
C THR A 65 2.75 7.04 -9.81
N ASP A 66 2.63 8.37 -9.87
CA ASP A 66 2.91 9.15 -11.08
C ASP A 66 4.40 9.55 -11.15
N ILE A 67 4.99 9.87 -9.99
CA ILE A 67 6.41 10.25 -9.84
C ILE A 67 7.04 9.41 -8.74
N SER A 68 8.20 8.81 -9.02
CA SER A 68 9.04 8.15 -8.03
C SER A 68 10.50 8.47 -8.33
N LEU A 69 11.15 9.23 -7.44
CA LEU A 69 12.57 9.54 -7.55
C LEU A 69 13.34 8.74 -6.49
N PRO A 70 14.29 7.87 -6.85
CA PRO A 70 15.18 7.21 -5.89
C PRO A 70 16.17 8.21 -5.29
N GLY A 71 16.67 7.94 -4.08
CA GLY A 71 17.52 8.87 -3.34
C GLY A 71 18.34 8.21 -2.23
N ASN A 72 19.05 9.04 -1.47
CA ASN A 72 19.87 8.58 -0.34
C ASN A 72 19.03 8.28 0.92
N GLY A 73 17.83 8.85 1.01
CA GLY A 73 16.88 8.65 2.11
C GLY A 73 15.53 8.11 1.66
N PRO A 74 14.43 8.42 2.36
CA PRO A 74 13.09 7.98 1.97
C PRO A 74 12.77 8.29 0.49
N ALA A 75 12.02 7.39 -0.15
CA ALA A 75 11.60 7.55 -1.54
C ALA A 75 10.71 8.80 -1.68
N LEU A 76 11.02 9.66 -2.64
CA LEU A 76 10.25 10.87 -2.90
C LEU A 76 9.25 10.54 -4.01
N GLN A 77 7.97 10.47 -3.64
CA GLN A 77 6.90 9.97 -4.50
C GLN A 77 5.70 10.91 -4.54
N LEU A 78 5.05 10.95 -5.71
CA LEU A 78 3.69 11.47 -5.86
C LEU A 78 2.79 10.29 -6.24
N THR A 79 1.97 9.87 -5.29
CA THR A 79 1.03 8.77 -5.44
C THR A 79 -0.38 9.30 -5.27
N ARG A 80 -1.30 8.79 -6.07
CA ARG A 80 -2.72 9.10 -6.00
C ARG A 80 -3.53 7.83 -5.82
N SER A 81 -4.65 7.94 -5.13
CA SER A 81 -5.57 6.83 -4.89
C SER A 81 -7.01 7.18 -5.20
N LEU A 82 -7.78 6.17 -5.59
CA LEU A 82 -9.22 6.21 -5.77
C LEU A 82 -9.82 5.08 -4.94
N HIS A 83 -10.76 5.42 -4.07
CA HIS A 83 -11.47 4.46 -3.23
C HIS A 83 -12.97 4.59 -3.50
N SER A 84 -13.70 3.50 -3.33
CA SER A 84 -15.16 3.54 -3.39
C SER A 84 -15.72 4.34 -2.21
N ILE A 85 -16.70 5.21 -2.46
CA ILE A 85 -17.42 5.96 -1.42
C ILE A 85 -18.68 5.19 -1.04
N THR A 86 -18.89 4.96 0.26
CA THR A 86 -19.99 4.13 0.79
C THR A 86 -21.10 4.92 1.52
N ASP A 87 -21.03 6.25 1.62
CA ASP A 87 -21.98 7.07 2.40
C ASP A 87 -22.98 7.89 1.54
N GLN A 88 -24.17 8.13 2.08
CA GLN A 88 -25.44 8.52 1.46
C GLN A 88 -25.56 9.91 0.80
N SER A 89 -24.50 10.60 0.38
CA SER A 89 -24.68 11.99 -0.11
C SER A 89 -23.58 12.54 -1.04
N PRO A 90 -23.91 13.52 -1.92
CA PRO A 90 -23.26 13.80 -3.23
C PRO A 90 -21.81 14.32 -3.17
N PRO A 91 -21.13 14.52 -4.34
CA PRO A 91 -19.66 14.66 -4.49
C PRO A 91 -19.00 15.94 -3.94
N SER A 92 -19.41 16.48 -2.78
CA SER A 92 -18.67 17.58 -2.14
C SER A 92 -17.23 17.20 -1.75
N GLU A 93 -16.93 15.91 -1.59
CA GLU A 93 -15.54 15.42 -1.48
C GLU A 93 -14.68 15.81 -2.69
N SER A 94 -15.27 15.86 -3.90
CA SER A 94 -14.53 16.19 -5.14
C SER A 94 -13.99 17.63 -5.17
N ASN A 95 -14.52 18.53 -4.33
CA ASN A 95 -14.01 19.90 -4.21
C ASN A 95 -12.80 20.00 -3.27
N ASP A 96 -12.61 19.03 -2.37
CA ASP A 96 -11.51 18.98 -1.40
C ASP A 96 -10.42 17.95 -1.76
N GLY A 97 -10.65 17.12 -2.79
CA GLY A 97 -9.65 16.17 -3.29
C GLY A 97 -8.57 16.86 -4.11
N SER A 98 -7.30 16.54 -3.81
CA SER A 98 -6.14 17.12 -4.50
C SER A 98 -6.09 16.80 -6.00
N PHE A 99 -6.79 15.75 -6.43
CA PHE A 99 -7.00 15.37 -7.82
C PHE A 99 -8.50 15.18 -8.11
N ALA A 100 -9.34 16.04 -7.53
CA ALA A 100 -10.79 15.95 -7.56
C ALA A 100 -11.37 14.70 -6.89
N ASP A 101 -11.76 13.68 -7.65
CA ASP A 101 -12.24 12.39 -7.13
C ASP A 101 -11.11 11.44 -6.70
N TRP A 102 -9.86 11.77 -7.03
CA TRP A 102 -8.67 11.08 -6.55
C TRP A 102 -8.02 11.85 -5.38
N ASN A 103 -7.49 11.09 -4.42
CA ASN A 103 -6.73 11.61 -3.29
C ASN A 103 -5.23 11.56 -3.56
N ILE A 104 -4.49 12.54 -3.04
CA ILE A 104 -3.03 12.43 -2.92
C ILE A 104 -2.69 11.56 -1.70
N GLU A 105 -1.76 10.64 -1.87
CA GLU A 105 -1.29 9.75 -0.81
C GLU A 105 -0.15 10.40 -0.02
N ILE A 106 -0.55 11.10 1.04
CA ILE A 106 0.34 11.71 2.03
C ILE A 106 0.11 11.00 3.38
N PRO A 107 1.17 10.63 4.12
CA PRO A 107 1.03 10.15 5.50
C PRO A 107 0.18 11.12 6.32
N ARG A 108 -0.83 10.59 7.03
CA ARG A 108 -1.78 11.42 7.78
C ARG A 108 -2.37 10.71 8.99
N ILE A 109 -2.83 11.48 9.97
CA ILE A 109 -3.75 11.01 11.01
C ILE A 109 -5.09 11.69 10.77
N THR A 110 -6.17 10.92 10.79
CA THR A 110 -7.52 11.41 10.49
C THR A 110 -8.51 11.11 11.61
N THR A 111 -9.50 11.98 11.74
CA THR A 111 -10.66 11.81 12.63
C THR A 111 -11.86 12.54 12.04
N THR A 112 -13.07 12.11 12.39
CA THR A 112 -14.24 12.96 12.22
C THR A 112 -14.26 14.02 13.34
N ALA A 113 -14.64 15.25 13.02
CA ALA A 113 -14.76 16.36 13.95
C ALA A 113 -16.12 17.05 13.77
N ALA A 114 -16.59 17.72 14.83
CA ALA A 114 -17.83 18.48 14.80
C ALA A 114 -17.50 19.97 14.71
N ILE A 115 -18.13 20.68 13.76
CA ILE A 115 -17.87 22.11 13.57
C ILE A 115 -18.23 22.91 14.83
N LEU A 116 -19.32 22.53 15.51
CA LEU A 116 -19.73 23.15 16.77
C LEU A 116 -18.72 22.95 17.91
N ASN A 117 -17.90 21.90 17.85
CA ASN A 117 -16.80 21.68 18.79
C ASN A 117 -15.53 22.44 18.39
N GLN A 118 -15.62 23.42 17.48
CA GLN A 118 -14.47 24.17 16.95
C GLN A 118 -13.46 23.23 16.26
N GLY A 119 -14.00 22.23 15.56
CA GLY A 119 -13.26 21.23 14.81
C GLY A 119 -12.66 20.14 15.68
N TRP A 120 -11.42 19.76 15.38
CA TRP A 120 -10.72 18.70 16.10
C TRP A 120 -10.25 19.23 17.46
N THR A 121 -11.15 19.22 18.43
CA THR A 121 -10.85 19.44 19.85
C THR A 121 -11.25 18.21 20.65
N ILE A 122 -10.69 18.08 21.86
CA ILE A 122 -10.88 16.90 22.71
C ILE A 122 -11.33 17.27 24.12
N GLY A 123 -12.03 16.34 24.77
CA GLY A 123 -12.49 16.48 26.14
C GLY A 123 -13.41 17.68 26.39
N ILE A 124 -13.81 17.84 27.65
CA ILE A 124 -14.91 18.73 28.06
C ILE A 124 -14.64 20.22 27.86
N ASN A 125 -13.36 20.59 27.71
CA ASN A 125 -12.89 21.98 27.63
C ASN A 125 -12.50 22.39 26.20
N HIS A 126 -12.85 21.60 25.18
CA HIS A 126 -12.41 21.81 23.79
C HIS A 126 -10.89 22.00 23.68
N SER A 127 -10.14 21.14 24.39
CA SER A 127 -8.70 21.21 24.47
C SER A 127 -8.06 20.91 23.10
N THR A 128 -7.01 21.65 22.76
CA THR A 128 -6.16 21.39 21.58
C THR A 128 -4.95 20.49 21.93
N ALA A 129 -4.90 19.97 23.17
CA ALA A 129 -3.89 19.03 23.66
C ALA A 129 -4.15 17.57 23.20
N ARG A 130 -4.34 17.42 21.88
CA ARG A 130 -4.85 16.20 21.21
C ARG A 130 -4.00 14.97 21.47
N CYS A 131 -2.69 15.15 21.63
CA CYS A 131 -1.76 14.05 21.82
C CYS A 131 -1.57 13.74 23.30
N THR A 132 -1.35 14.74 24.16
CA THR A 132 -1.03 14.52 25.57
C THR A 132 -2.22 13.97 26.36
N GLN A 133 -3.42 14.45 26.07
CA GLN A 133 -4.64 13.95 26.70
C GLN A 133 -5.24 12.74 25.99
N PHE A 134 -5.07 12.65 24.65
CA PHE A 134 -5.52 11.58 23.76
C PHE A 134 -6.81 10.87 24.23
N THR A 135 -7.95 11.47 23.93
CA THR A 135 -9.27 11.02 24.39
C THR A 135 -10.35 11.36 23.36
N ILE A 136 -11.59 10.99 23.66
CA ILE A 136 -12.77 11.26 22.84
C ILE A 136 -13.06 12.78 22.73
N PRO A 137 -13.72 13.21 21.64
CA PRO A 137 -14.28 14.57 21.57
C PRO A 137 -15.41 14.76 22.60
N TRP A 138 -15.76 16.01 22.89
CA TRP A 138 -16.91 16.30 23.75
C TRP A 138 -18.24 16.03 23.05
N THR A 139 -19.26 15.75 23.87
CA THR A 139 -20.66 15.67 23.44
C THR A 139 -21.09 17.00 22.81
N VAL A 140 -21.79 16.95 21.66
CA VAL A 140 -22.22 18.16 20.95
C VAL A 140 -23.68 18.47 21.32
N PRO A 141 -23.99 19.67 21.84
CA PRO A 141 -25.37 20.03 22.17
C PRO A 141 -26.33 19.89 20.99
N ALA A 142 -27.56 19.43 21.24
CA ALA A 142 -28.60 19.40 20.22
C ALA A 142 -28.96 20.83 19.74
N GLN A 143 -29.11 21.05 18.42
CA GLN A 143 -29.41 22.38 17.87
C GLN A 143 -30.90 22.69 17.85
N ASN A 144 -31.73 21.68 17.55
CA ASN A 144 -33.18 21.85 17.38
C ASN A 144 -34.03 21.15 18.47
N GLY A 145 -33.40 20.67 19.56
CA GLY A 145 -34.04 19.97 20.68
C GLY A 145 -33.85 18.44 20.65
N GLY A 146 -33.98 17.77 21.80
CA GLY A 146 -33.64 16.34 21.99
C GLY A 146 -32.42 16.15 22.91
N SER A 147 -31.89 14.92 23.00
CA SER A 147 -30.67 14.63 23.76
C SER A 147 -29.42 15.07 23.01
N ASP A 148 -28.30 15.38 23.67
CA ASP A 148 -27.09 15.79 22.96
C ASP A 148 -26.48 14.68 22.07
N TRP A 149 -25.61 15.05 21.13
CA TRP A 149 -24.91 14.14 20.23
C TRP A 149 -23.68 13.54 20.91
N GLU A 150 -23.85 12.33 21.45
CA GLU A 150 -22.75 11.59 22.08
C GLU A 150 -21.69 11.15 21.05
N PRO A 151 -20.39 11.23 21.36
CA PRO A 151 -19.30 10.90 20.43
C PRO A 151 -19.47 9.56 19.72
N HIS A 152 -19.88 8.51 20.43
CA HIS A 152 -20.06 7.18 19.87
C HIS A 152 -21.14 7.07 18.77
N SER A 153 -21.95 8.11 18.57
CA SER A 153 -22.98 8.16 17.52
C SER A 153 -22.50 8.80 16.22
N TRP A 154 -21.38 9.53 16.23
CA TRP A 154 -20.97 10.36 15.09
C TRP A 154 -19.47 10.37 14.80
N TRP A 155 -18.65 9.95 15.76
CA TRP A 155 -17.20 10.00 15.72
C TRP A 155 -16.59 8.64 15.33
N SER A 156 -15.64 8.68 14.40
CA SER A 156 -15.07 7.50 13.75
C SER A 156 -13.70 7.07 14.31
N GLY A 157 -13.31 7.56 15.49
CA GLY A 157 -12.00 7.24 16.07
C GLY A 157 -10.83 8.02 15.45
N TYR A 158 -9.62 7.58 15.75
CA TYR A 158 -8.37 8.14 15.22
C TYR A 158 -7.66 7.10 14.35
N GLN A 159 -7.44 7.42 13.09
CA GLN A 159 -6.82 6.52 12.12
C GLN A 159 -5.55 7.13 11.53
N MET A 160 -4.43 6.43 11.66
CA MET A 160 -3.18 6.77 11.00
C MET A 160 -3.08 6.01 9.68
N ILE A 161 -2.82 6.74 8.60
CA ILE A 161 -2.73 6.21 7.25
C ILE A 161 -1.32 6.52 6.74
N ILE A 162 -0.56 5.47 6.46
CA ILE A 162 0.77 5.57 5.86
C ILE A 162 0.68 4.91 4.48
N PRO A 163 0.96 5.64 3.38
CA PRO A 163 0.94 5.07 2.04
C PRO A 163 1.74 3.76 1.98
N GLY A 164 1.13 2.70 1.47
CA GLY A 164 1.72 1.36 1.39
C GLY A 164 1.63 0.50 2.66
N SER A 165 1.34 1.07 3.82
CA SER A 165 1.21 0.35 5.10
C SER A 165 -0.23 0.26 5.62
N GLY A 166 -1.21 0.69 4.83
CA GLY A 166 -2.63 0.65 5.17
C GLY A 166 -3.05 1.67 6.24
N SER A 167 -4.32 1.59 6.63
CA SER A 167 -4.88 2.35 7.76
C SER A 167 -4.68 1.57 9.06
N GLN A 168 -4.33 2.27 10.13
CA GLN A 168 -4.11 1.72 11.46
C GLN A 168 -4.85 2.55 12.50
N ASP A 169 -5.62 1.88 13.36
CA ASP A 169 -6.24 2.55 14.50
C ASP A 169 -5.18 2.98 15.53
N LEU A 170 -5.30 4.22 16.01
CA LEU A 170 -4.51 4.71 17.12
C LEU A 170 -5.15 4.32 18.44
N LEU A 171 -4.42 3.56 19.24
CA LEU A 171 -4.86 3.00 20.51
C LEU A 171 -4.19 3.73 21.66
N LYS A 172 -4.94 3.98 22.74
CA LYS A 172 -4.35 4.50 23.98
C LYS A 172 -3.66 3.36 24.69
N ARG A 173 -2.35 3.47 24.91
CA ARG A 173 -1.61 2.42 25.61
C ARG A 173 -2.04 2.37 27.07
N ASP A 174 -2.35 1.17 27.53
CA ASP A 174 -2.44 0.83 28.95
C ASP A 174 -1.23 -0.04 29.32
N VAL A 175 -0.37 0.50 30.18
CA VAL A 175 0.87 -0.16 30.62
C VAL A 175 0.62 -1.43 31.44
N THR A 176 -0.61 -1.66 31.88
CA THR A 176 -1.04 -2.92 32.54
C THR A 176 -1.02 -4.09 31.57
N TYR A 177 -1.38 -3.85 30.31
CA TYR A 177 -1.50 -4.87 29.27
C TYR A 177 -0.36 -4.82 28.26
N ASN A 178 0.20 -3.64 27.99
CA ASN A 178 1.25 -3.44 27.00
C ASN A 178 2.39 -2.58 27.57
N THR A 179 3.49 -3.25 27.95
CA THR A 179 4.70 -2.60 28.47
C THR A 179 5.71 -2.20 27.38
N LEU A 180 5.44 -2.55 26.12
CA LEU A 180 6.34 -2.26 25.00
C LEU A 180 6.34 -0.75 24.73
N THR A 181 7.53 -0.15 24.81
CA THR A 181 7.70 1.28 24.53
C THR A 181 9.13 1.57 24.07
N PRO A 182 9.31 2.52 23.14
CA PRO A 182 10.64 3.00 22.82
C PRO A 182 11.33 3.64 24.03
N GLN A 183 12.66 3.57 24.03
CA GLN A 183 13.57 4.19 25.00
C GLN A 183 14.29 5.40 24.37
N MET A 184 13.55 6.21 23.60
CA MET A 184 14.08 7.35 22.87
C MET A 184 14.03 8.62 23.72
N GLY A 185 15.19 9.05 24.24
CA GLY A 185 15.42 10.42 24.74
C GLY A 185 14.49 10.88 25.89
N GLY A 186 13.95 9.97 26.70
CA GLY A 186 13.04 10.29 27.80
C GLY A 186 11.60 10.63 27.36
N ALA A 187 11.28 10.51 26.07
CA ALA A 187 9.92 10.73 25.58
C ALA A 187 8.96 9.62 26.07
N THR A 188 7.72 10.00 26.38
CA THR A 188 6.66 9.04 26.74
C THR A 188 5.80 8.75 25.51
N PHE A 189 5.62 7.47 25.20
CA PHE A 189 4.78 7.02 24.09
C PHE A 189 3.48 6.48 24.67
N ASN A 190 2.39 7.24 24.61
CA ASN A 190 1.10 6.83 25.18
C ASN A 190 0.12 6.32 24.13
N ILE A 191 0.50 6.35 22.86
CA ILE A 191 -0.34 5.96 21.73
C ILE A 191 0.42 4.90 20.93
N VAL A 192 -0.29 3.84 20.52
CA VAL A 192 0.30 2.69 19.83
C VAL A 192 -0.65 2.16 18.75
N THR A 193 -0.12 1.35 17.83
CA THR A 193 -0.93 0.51 16.93
C THR A 193 -0.58 -0.96 17.13
N THR A 194 -1.45 -1.86 16.67
CA THR A 194 -1.18 -3.31 16.66
C THR A 194 0.04 -3.72 15.80
N HIS A 195 0.55 -2.79 14.98
CA HIS A 195 1.73 -2.99 14.14
C HIS A 195 3.00 -2.35 14.72
N ASN A 196 3.03 -2.11 16.04
CA ASN A 196 4.17 -1.54 16.77
C ASN A 196 4.59 -0.12 16.33
N TRP A 197 3.67 0.66 15.76
CA TRP A 197 3.89 2.10 15.62
C TRP A 197 3.69 2.78 16.96
N MET A 198 4.57 3.74 17.27
CA MET A 198 4.61 4.40 18.58
C MET A 198 4.50 5.90 18.40
N LEU A 199 3.57 6.56 19.08
CA LEU A 199 3.42 8.01 18.97
C LEU A 199 3.66 8.70 20.31
N THR A 200 4.35 9.84 20.23
CA THR A 200 4.63 10.75 21.33
C THR A 200 4.25 12.19 20.96
N CYS A 201 4.20 13.04 21.97
CA CYS A 201 3.76 14.42 21.87
C CYS A 201 4.96 15.39 21.91
N GLY A 202 4.69 16.69 22.01
CA GLY A 202 5.74 17.71 22.06
C GLY A 202 6.07 18.35 20.71
N VAL A 203 5.23 18.12 19.70
CA VAL A 203 5.24 18.89 18.45
C VAL A 203 4.02 19.79 18.40
N ALA A 204 4.22 21.07 18.08
CA ALA A 204 3.13 22.03 17.90
C ALA A 204 2.62 22.00 16.46
N THR A 205 1.33 22.27 16.27
CA THR A 205 0.77 22.46 14.93
C THR A 205 1.43 23.65 14.22
N ASP A 206 1.64 23.54 12.91
CA ASP A 206 2.27 24.58 12.08
C ASP A 206 1.26 25.52 11.41
N ASP A 207 -0.03 25.27 11.62
CA ASP A 207 -1.17 25.98 11.04
C ASP A 207 -1.46 27.34 11.72
N GLY A 208 -0.64 27.73 12.69
CA GLY A 208 -0.79 28.97 13.46
C GLY A 208 -1.90 28.93 14.51
N ILE A 209 -2.64 27.83 14.63
CA ILE A 209 -3.60 27.59 15.72
C ILE A 209 -2.81 26.92 16.85
N SER A 210 -2.88 27.45 18.08
CA SER A 210 -2.17 26.83 19.20
C SER A 210 -2.75 25.43 19.48
N GLY A 211 -1.96 24.38 19.20
CA GLY A 211 -2.36 23.00 19.42
C GLY A 211 -1.22 22.00 19.29
N GLU A 212 -1.49 20.76 19.71
CA GLU A 212 -0.56 19.65 19.59
C GLU A 212 -0.75 18.87 18.30
N GLY A 213 0.37 18.52 17.67
CA GLY A 213 0.48 17.46 16.67
C GLY A 213 1.00 16.16 17.29
N PHE A 214 1.46 15.24 16.43
CA PHE A 214 1.96 13.92 16.83
C PHE A 214 3.33 13.65 16.20
N LEU A 215 4.23 13.06 16.96
CA LEU A 215 5.46 12.46 16.44
C LEU A 215 5.30 10.94 16.49
N ALA A 216 5.19 10.30 15.32
CA ALA A 216 5.14 8.85 15.22
C ALA A 216 6.51 8.27 14.87
N VAL A 217 6.78 7.07 15.38
CA VAL A 217 7.97 6.28 15.07
C VAL A 217 7.54 4.90 14.60
N ALA A 218 7.95 4.55 13.40
CA ALA A 218 7.72 3.26 12.75
C ALA A 218 8.67 2.19 13.34
N PRO A 219 8.33 0.89 13.24
CA PRO A 219 9.17 -0.20 13.74
C PRO A 219 10.52 -0.38 13.02
N ASP A 220 10.83 0.44 12.01
CA ASP A 220 12.13 0.53 11.35
C ASP A 220 12.99 1.73 11.81
N GLY A 221 12.50 2.49 12.80
CA GLY A 221 13.10 3.70 13.36
C GLY A 221 12.77 4.99 12.62
N THR A 222 11.99 4.95 11.52
CA THR A 222 11.61 6.15 10.76
C THR A 222 10.62 7.01 11.56
N LYS A 223 10.89 8.31 11.62
CA LYS A 223 10.11 9.31 12.35
C LYS A 223 9.21 10.10 11.40
N TYR A 224 7.98 10.35 11.83
CA TYR A 224 6.97 11.11 11.10
C TYR A 224 6.44 12.23 11.99
N THR A 225 6.61 13.48 11.56
CA THR A 225 6.08 14.66 12.25
C THR A 225 4.74 15.06 11.64
N PHE A 226 3.65 14.74 12.32
CA PHE A 226 2.28 15.10 11.94
C PHE A 226 1.86 16.36 12.69
N ASN A 227 1.94 17.50 12.04
CA ASN A 227 1.59 18.76 12.68
C ASN A 227 0.94 19.79 11.75
N HIS A 228 0.55 19.39 10.54
CA HIS A 228 -0.19 20.26 9.62
C HIS A 228 -1.67 19.89 9.59
N LEU A 229 -2.47 20.62 10.37
CA LEU A 229 -3.89 20.33 10.54
C LEU A 229 -4.73 21.04 9.47
N ILE A 230 -5.52 20.27 8.74
CA ILE A 230 -6.52 20.78 7.80
C ILE A 230 -7.88 20.13 8.07
N TYR A 231 -8.93 20.76 7.55
CA TYR A 231 -10.28 20.22 7.56
C TYR A 231 -10.76 19.97 6.13
N ARG A 232 -11.30 18.78 5.91
CA ARG A 232 -12.02 18.43 4.67
C ARG A 232 -13.50 18.24 4.97
N TRP A 233 -14.33 18.35 3.96
CA TRP A 233 -15.74 18.05 4.08
C TRP A 233 -15.96 16.62 4.60
N ALA A 234 -16.95 16.45 5.47
CA ALA A 234 -17.48 15.14 5.85
C ALA A 234 -19.02 15.19 5.79
N PRO A 235 -19.69 14.05 5.54
CA PRO A 235 -21.15 13.99 5.51
C PRO A 235 -21.77 14.48 6.82
N ASN A 236 -22.81 15.31 6.73
CA ASN A 236 -23.63 15.65 7.89
C ASN A 236 -24.44 14.43 8.33
N ILE A 237 -24.75 14.34 9.63
CA ILE A 237 -25.74 13.38 10.12
C ILE A 237 -26.98 14.09 10.59
N THR A 238 -28.14 13.45 10.44
CA THR A 238 -29.43 13.98 10.88
C THR A 238 -30.17 12.97 11.73
N ARG A 239 -31.05 13.46 12.60
CA ARG A 239 -31.99 12.63 13.35
C ARG A 239 -33.32 13.39 13.52
N ALA A 240 -34.39 12.65 13.80
CA ALA A 240 -35.70 13.21 14.08
C ALA A 240 -35.71 13.98 15.41
N LEU A 241 -36.53 15.02 15.53
CA LEU A 241 -36.66 15.75 16.79
C LEU A 241 -37.31 14.91 17.89
N GLY A 242 -36.78 15.06 19.11
CA GLY A 242 -37.20 14.28 20.27
C GLY A 242 -36.69 12.82 20.27
N SER A 243 -35.88 12.43 19.29
CA SER A 243 -35.23 11.13 19.32
C SER A 243 -33.99 11.15 20.20
N SER A 244 -33.81 10.10 21.00
CA SER A 244 -32.57 9.81 21.72
C SER A 244 -31.43 9.64 20.68
N PRO A 245 -30.13 9.74 21.03
CA PRO A 245 -29.00 9.48 20.12
C PRO A 245 -29.02 8.05 19.55
N ALA A 246 -29.97 7.25 20.05
CA ALA A 246 -30.24 5.89 19.68
C ALA A 246 -31.61 5.70 18.96
N GLY A 247 -32.25 6.76 18.44
CA GLY A 247 -33.57 6.72 17.84
C GLY A 247 -33.62 7.36 16.45
N PHE A 248 -33.81 6.58 15.39
CA PHE A 248 -34.27 7.06 14.09
C PHE A 248 -35.75 6.72 13.93
N SER A 249 -36.66 7.66 14.19
CA SER A 249 -38.07 7.47 13.83
C SER A 249 -38.27 7.81 12.36
N VAL A 250 -39.07 7.01 11.65
CA VAL A 250 -39.61 7.36 10.33
C VAL A 250 -40.53 8.56 10.49
N GLN A 251 -40.42 9.56 9.61
CA GLN A 251 -41.39 10.66 9.55
C GLN A 251 -41.77 11.05 8.11
N PRO A 252 -43.06 11.44 7.91
CA PRO A 252 -43.52 12.13 6.72
C PRO A 252 -42.88 13.52 6.58
N MET A 253 -42.92 14.06 5.37
CA MET A 253 -42.24 15.27 4.88
C MET A 253 -42.64 16.61 5.56
N SER A 254 -42.56 16.77 6.89
CA SER A 254 -42.67 18.11 7.50
C SER A 254 -42.29 18.29 8.98
N LEU A 255 -41.72 17.31 9.71
CA LEU A 255 -41.24 17.59 11.08
C LEU A 255 -39.82 18.19 11.06
N PRO A 256 -39.48 19.10 12.00
CA PRO A 256 -38.13 19.62 12.07
C PRO A 256 -37.16 18.49 12.48
N THR A 257 -35.93 18.52 11.96
CA THR A 257 -34.86 17.54 12.24
C THR A 257 -33.69 18.23 12.94
N ASP A 258 -33.02 17.51 13.84
CA ASP A 258 -31.73 17.96 14.38
C ASP A 258 -30.61 17.47 13.46
N PHE A 259 -29.62 18.32 13.17
CA PHE A 259 -28.50 17.97 12.30
C PHE A 259 -27.17 18.28 12.98
N LEU A 260 -26.20 17.39 12.81
CA LEU A 260 -24.82 17.61 13.20
C LEU A 260 -23.96 17.82 11.96
N ARG A 261 -23.36 19.00 11.87
CA ARG A 261 -22.36 19.30 10.84
C ARG A 261 -21.01 18.76 11.26
N ARG A 262 -20.41 17.99 10.37
CA ARG A 262 -19.12 17.32 10.59
C ARG A 262 -18.11 17.75 9.55
N GLU A 263 -16.86 17.55 9.90
CA GLU A 263 -15.71 17.70 9.01
C GLU A 263 -14.72 16.58 9.30
N LEU A 264 -13.85 16.29 8.34
CA LEU A 264 -12.74 15.36 8.52
C LEU A 264 -11.50 16.18 8.93
N GLY A 265 -11.11 16.05 10.19
CA GLY A 265 -9.85 16.58 10.69
C GLY A 265 -8.70 15.71 10.17
N VAL A 266 -7.75 16.31 9.46
CA VAL A 266 -6.62 15.61 8.86
C VAL A 266 -5.34 16.28 9.33
N MET A 267 -4.54 15.57 10.13
CA MET A 267 -3.20 15.96 10.52
C MET A 267 -2.21 15.38 9.50
N LEU A 268 -1.75 16.22 8.58
CA LEU A 268 -0.79 15.87 7.55
C LEU A 268 0.64 15.92 8.10
N VAL A 269 1.52 15.10 7.51
CA VAL A 269 2.94 15.09 7.82
C VAL A 269 3.65 16.33 7.25
N THR A 270 4.59 16.90 7.99
CA THR A 270 5.49 17.96 7.50
C THR A 270 6.92 17.46 7.31
N ARG A 271 7.32 16.42 8.03
CA ARG A 271 8.65 15.81 7.93
C ARG A 271 8.60 14.29 8.12
N VAL A 272 9.30 13.58 7.25
CA VAL A 272 9.60 12.14 7.38
C VAL A 272 11.11 12.00 7.41
N GLU A 273 11.66 11.36 8.44
CA GLU A 273 13.10 11.23 8.64
C GLU A 273 13.47 9.78 8.98
N ASP A 274 14.36 9.19 8.21
CA ASP A 274 14.88 7.86 8.53
C ASP A 274 15.85 7.90 9.72
N ARG A 275 16.25 6.72 10.22
CA ARG A 275 17.14 6.63 11.38
C ARG A 275 18.58 7.13 11.11
N PHE A 276 18.95 7.40 9.86
CA PHE A 276 20.26 7.93 9.47
C PHE A 276 20.24 9.45 9.29
N GLY A 277 19.09 10.10 9.50
CA GLY A 277 18.93 11.54 9.39
C GLY A 277 18.66 12.04 7.97
N ASN A 278 18.39 11.16 7.00
CA ASN A 278 17.89 11.59 5.70
C ASN A 278 16.38 11.86 5.83
N TYR A 279 15.89 12.91 5.16
CA TYR A 279 14.50 13.34 5.36
C TYR A 279 13.81 13.84 4.10
N LEU A 280 12.47 13.84 4.17
CA LEU A 280 11.56 14.55 3.28
C LEU A 280 10.85 15.65 4.08
N THR A 281 10.69 16.82 3.47
CA THR A 281 9.91 17.94 3.99
C THR A 281 8.75 18.24 3.05
N TYR A 282 7.56 18.41 3.63
CA TYR A 282 6.32 18.71 2.93
C TYR A 282 5.97 20.18 3.19
N ASN A 283 6.04 21.00 2.13
CA ASN A 283 5.83 22.44 2.23
C ASN A 283 4.41 22.77 1.78
N TYR A 284 3.57 23.21 2.71
CA TYR A 284 2.18 23.60 2.44
C TYR A 284 2.06 25.09 2.10
N ASP A 285 0.97 25.46 1.44
CA ASP A 285 0.68 26.85 1.09
C ASP A 285 0.17 27.63 2.31
N ALA A 286 0.79 28.79 2.58
CA ALA A 286 0.48 29.60 3.75
C ALA A 286 -0.90 30.30 3.68
N THR A 287 -1.47 30.46 2.48
CA THR A 287 -2.77 31.11 2.25
C THR A 287 -3.89 30.09 2.17
N ASN A 288 -3.65 28.94 1.53
CA ASN A 288 -4.57 27.82 1.46
C ASN A 288 -3.90 26.54 2.00
N PRO A 289 -4.01 26.26 3.32
CA PRO A 289 -3.28 25.17 3.96
C PRO A 289 -3.65 23.78 3.41
N LYS A 290 -4.78 23.64 2.70
CA LYS A 290 -5.11 22.37 2.03
C LYS A 290 -4.21 22.05 0.83
N ARG A 291 -3.39 22.99 0.35
CA ARG A 291 -2.49 22.83 -0.80
C ARG A 291 -1.07 22.51 -0.36
N LEU A 292 -0.51 21.43 -0.92
CA LEU A 292 0.91 21.12 -0.84
C LEU A 292 1.67 21.79 -2.00
N ASN A 293 2.62 22.66 -1.73
CA ASN A 293 3.41 23.32 -2.78
C ASN A 293 4.56 22.45 -3.29
N SER A 294 5.22 21.71 -2.39
CA SER A 294 6.33 20.85 -2.78
C SER A 294 6.67 19.78 -1.74
N ILE A 295 7.30 18.70 -2.20
CA ILE A 295 8.02 17.74 -1.35
C ILE A 295 9.50 17.87 -1.67
N VAL A 296 10.34 18.08 -0.67
CA VAL A 296 11.79 18.29 -0.82
C VAL A 296 12.54 17.25 0.00
N ALA A 297 13.49 16.56 -0.61
CA ALA A 297 14.37 15.63 0.09
C ALA A 297 15.67 16.31 0.55
N SER A 298 16.28 15.79 1.62
CA SER A 298 17.57 16.25 2.15
C SER A 298 18.74 16.12 1.15
N ASP A 299 18.58 15.33 0.09
CA ASP A 299 19.54 15.16 -1.00
C ASP A 299 19.24 16.05 -2.24
N GLY A 300 18.32 17.00 -2.10
CA GLY A 300 17.99 18.02 -3.11
C GLY A 300 16.98 17.59 -4.18
N ARG A 301 16.42 16.37 -4.12
CA ARG A 301 15.28 16.00 -4.96
C ARG A 301 14.06 16.83 -4.58
N GLN A 302 13.25 17.20 -5.57
CA GLN A 302 12.03 17.98 -5.34
C GLN A 302 10.93 17.60 -6.32
N ILE A 303 9.70 17.47 -5.80
CA ILE A 303 8.47 17.57 -6.59
C ILE A 303 7.85 18.94 -6.28
N ALA A 304 7.56 19.71 -7.33
CA ALA A 304 6.83 20.96 -7.24
C ALA A 304 5.44 20.80 -7.84
N LEU A 305 4.42 21.31 -7.14
CA LEU A 305 3.02 21.21 -7.52
C LEU A 305 2.47 22.60 -7.86
N THR A 306 1.66 22.68 -8.91
CA THR A 306 0.85 23.87 -9.23
C THR A 306 -0.62 23.51 -9.19
N TYR A 307 -1.49 24.51 -9.07
CA TYR A 307 -2.92 24.33 -8.86
C TYR A 307 -3.74 25.01 -9.96
N ASP A 308 -4.91 24.43 -10.24
CA ASP A 308 -5.88 25.00 -11.19
C ASP A 308 -6.39 26.35 -10.65
N PRO A 309 -6.29 27.47 -11.42
CA PRO A 309 -6.64 28.80 -10.93
C PRO A 309 -8.14 29.02 -10.70
N VAL A 310 -9.00 28.05 -11.03
CA VAL A 310 -10.45 28.16 -10.89
C VAL A 310 -10.84 28.43 -9.42
N ASP A 311 -11.45 29.60 -9.22
CA ASP A 311 -12.21 30.06 -8.04
C ASP A 311 -11.46 30.24 -6.70
N GLY A 312 -10.12 30.17 -6.67
CA GLY A 312 -9.28 30.59 -5.51
C GLY A 312 -9.35 29.70 -4.26
N THR A 313 -10.40 28.88 -4.08
CA THR A 313 -10.61 27.95 -2.95
C THR A 313 -10.22 26.51 -3.28
N ASN A 314 -10.09 26.21 -4.58
CA ASN A 314 -9.88 24.87 -5.11
C ASN A 314 -8.49 24.28 -4.77
N VAL A 315 -8.41 22.98 -4.51
CA VAL A 315 -7.17 22.26 -4.17
C VAL A 315 -6.71 21.29 -5.26
N ARG A 316 -7.32 21.35 -6.46
CA ARG A 316 -6.95 20.50 -7.60
C ARG A 316 -5.57 20.86 -8.16
N ILE A 317 -4.67 19.89 -8.14
CA ILE A 317 -3.32 19.98 -8.69
C ILE A 317 -3.43 20.05 -10.22
N LYS A 318 -2.80 21.05 -10.85
CA LYS A 318 -2.76 21.21 -12.30
C LYS A 318 -1.54 20.55 -12.92
N THR A 319 -0.38 20.74 -12.33
CA THR A 319 0.86 20.09 -12.76
C THR A 319 1.67 19.61 -11.56
N ALA A 320 2.40 18.53 -11.78
CA ALA A 320 3.50 18.11 -10.93
C ALA A 320 4.77 18.11 -11.75
N SER A 321 5.87 18.64 -11.22
CA SER A 321 7.12 18.77 -11.96
C SER A 321 8.33 18.38 -11.13
N VAL A 322 9.31 17.80 -11.81
CA VAL A 322 10.64 17.51 -11.30
C VAL A 322 11.64 18.22 -12.19
N THR A 323 12.53 19.02 -11.62
CA THR A 323 13.51 19.81 -12.35
C THR A 323 14.93 19.39 -11.98
N SER A 324 15.76 19.23 -13.00
CA SER A 324 17.18 18.83 -12.93
C SER A 324 17.98 19.75 -13.87
N GLY A 325 18.70 20.72 -13.31
CA GLY A 325 19.39 21.74 -14.11
C GLY A 325 18.40 22.51 -15.02
N SER A 326 18.61 22.45 -16.34
CA SER A 326 17.72 23.06 -17.34
C SER A 326 16.59 22.14 -17.82
N THR A 327 16.56 20.87 -17.40
CA THR A 327 15.57 19.89 -17.85
C THR A 327 14.45 19.76 -16.82
N SER A 328 13.20 19.77 -17.27
CA SER A 328 12.03 19.56 -16.42
C SER A 328 11.13 18.47 -16.99
N ARG A 329 10.70 17.55 -16.12
CA ARG A 329 9.66 16.56 -16.42
C ARG A 329 8.38 17.03 -15.77
N THR A 330 7.31 17.19 -16.55
CA THR A 330 6.03 17.71 -16.07
C THR A 330 4.90 16.73 -16.39
N TRP A 331 4.14 16.39 -15.36
CA TRP A 331 2.88 15.67 -15.46
C TRP A 331 1.74 16.71 -15.41
N THR A 332 0.79 16.59 -16.32
CA THR A 332 -0.35 17.51 -16.40
C THR A 332 -1.66 16.78 -16.13
N TYR A 333 -2.44 17.32 -15.20
CA TYR A 333 -3.72 16.77 -14.78
C TYR A 333 -4.87 17.52 -15.48
N GLY A 334 -5.74 16.74 -16.12
CA GLY A 334 -6.89 17.23 -16.86
C GLY A 334 -8.18 16.89 -16.14
N TYR A 335 -9.09 17.86 -16.04
CA TYR A 335 -10.34 17.73 -15.31
C TYR A 335 -11.52 18.10 -16.19
N ALA A 336 -12.64 17.43 -15.98
CA ALA A 336 -13.93 17.83 -16.54
C ALA A 336 -14.92 18.02 -15.40
N SER A 337 -15.87 18.95 -15.57
CA SER A 337 -16.96 19.14 -14.64
C SER A 337 -18.27 18.55 -15.18
N ASN A 338 -19.06 17.98 -14.30
CA ASN A 338 -20.43 17.57 -14.59
C ASN A 338 -21.32 17.98 -13.40
N LEU A 339 -22.38 18.75 -13.65
CA LEU A 339 -23.30 19.28 -12.63
C LEU A 339 -22.60 19.99 -11.45
N GLY A 340 -21.44 20.62 -11.68
CA GLY A 340 -20.67 21.34 -10.65
C GLY A 340 -19.62 20.49 -9.91
N PHE A 341 -19.46 19.21 -10.26
CA PHE A 341 -18.45 18.32 -9.68
C PHE A 341 -17.31 18.07 -10.65
N TYR A 342 -16.07 18.15 -10.18
CA TYR A 342 -14.90 17.89 -11.01
C TYR A 342 -14.47 16.42 -10.87
N ARG A 343 -13.93 15.87 -11.96
CA ARG A 343 -13.30 14.55 -11.98
C ARG A 343 -12.00 14.59 -12.75
N LEU A 344 -11.03 13.80 -12.34
CA LEU A 344 -9.81 13.59 -13.10
C LEU A 344 -10.14 12.77 -14.36
N THR A 345 -9.86 13.34 -15.52
CA THR A 345 -10.16 12.72 -16.83
C THR A 345 -8.91 12.31 -17.58
N SER A 346 -7.76 12.93 -17.28
CA SER A 346 -6.49 12.55 -17.90
C SER A 346 -5.28 12.88 -17.03
N VAL A 347 -4.23 12.08 -17.15
CA VAL A 347 -2.87 12.43 -16.69
C VAL A 347 -1.94 12.34 -17.90
N THR A 348 -1.46 13.48 -18.39
CA THR A 348 -0.50 13.56 -19.50
C THR A 348 0.92 13.50 -18.94
N LEU A 349 1.70 12.54 -19.43
CA LEU A 349 3.10 12.31 -19.08
C LEU A 349 4.03 13.30 -19.82
N PRO A 350 5.29 13.45 -19.37
CA PRO A 350 6.27 14.32 -20.04
C PRO A 350 6.51 14.03 -21.53
N ASP A 351 6.26 12.81 -22.01
CA ASP A 351 6.39 12.42 -23.42
C ASP A 351 5.08 12.58 -24.23
N SER A 352 4.08 13.26 -23.65
CA SER A 352 2.73 13.47 -24.20
C SER A 352 1.83 12.22 -24.26
N SER A 353 2.33 11.03 -23.91
CA SER A 353 1.44 9.88 -23.69
C SER A 353 0.58 10.14 -22.45
N SER A 354 -0.61 9.53 -22.37
CA SER A 354 -1.57 9.91 -21.33
C SER A 354 -2.40 8.75 -20.81
N TRP A 355 -2.73 8.83 -19.54
CA TRP A 355 -3.85 8.12 -18.96
C TRP A 355 -5.16 8.81 -19.33
N SER A 356 -6.24 8.05 -19.51
CA SER A 356 -7.60 8.58 -19.55
C SER A 356 -8.55 7.81 -18.64
N PHE A 357 -9.51 8.51 -18.05
CA PHE A 357 -10.49 7.96 -17.12
C PHE A 357 -11.90 8.34 -17.58
N ASP A 358 -12.78 7.35 -17.69
CA ASP A 358 -14.18 7.53 -18.11
C ASP A 358 -15.10 7.98 -16.95
N GLY A 359 -14.60 7.90 -15.71
CA GLY A 359 -15.31 8.33 -14.51
C GLY A 359 -14.67 7.78 -13.23
N GLY A 360 -15.21 8.16 -12.07
CA GLY A 360 -14.81 7.62 -10.77
C GLY A 360 -15.58 6.34 -10.40
N LEU A 361 -15.13 5.67 -9.33
CA LEU A 361 -15.89 4.57 -8.74
C LEU A 361 -17.26 5.09 -8.28
N SER A 362 -18.33 4.49 -8.80
CA SER A 362 -19.68 4.97 -8.57
C SER A 362 -20.16 4.67 -7.15
N TYR A 363 -21.02 5.55 -6.67
CA TYR A 363 -21.69 5.46 -5.37
C TYR A 363 -22.77 4.37 -5.39
N ALA A 364 -22.90 3.63 -4.28
CA ALA A 364 -24.02 2.72 -4.06
C ALA A 364 -25.12 3.41 -3.26
N ASP A 365 -26.28 3.68 -3.88
CA ASP A 365 -27.42 4.24 -3.17
C ASP A 365 -28.02 3.22 -2.20
N MET A 366 -27.86 3.50 -0.91
CA MET A 366 -28.39 2.68 0.18
C MET A 366 -29.67 3.29 0.78
N SER A 367 -30.27 4.28 0.13
CA SER A 367 -31.45 5.00 0.61
C SER A 367 -32.74 4.51 -0.05
N THR A 368 -33.10 3.25 0.20
CA THR A 368 -34.49 2.84 -0.09
C THR A 368 -35.43 3.31 1.03
N GLU A 369 -36.70 3.55 0.71
CA GLU A 369 -37.73 4.01 1.67
C GLU A 369 -38.07 2.98 2.77
N ILE A 370 -37.47 1.78 2.73
CA ILE A 370 -37.71 0.71 3.70
C ILE A 370 -36.53 0.68 4.69
N PRO A 371 -36.66 1.30 5.88
CA PRO A 371 -35.64 1.21 6.90
C PRO A 371 -35.42 -0.24 7.33
N GLY A 372 -34.16 -0.66 7.45
CA GLY A 372 -33.80 -1.94 8.03
C GLY A 372 -34.29 -2.09 9.48
N THR A 373 -34.22 -3.31 9.99
CA THR A 373 -34.47 -3.61 11.41
C THR A 373 -33.18 -4.08 12.07
N CYS A 374 -33.22 -4.40 13.36
CA CYS A 374 -32.10 -5.07 14.00
C CYS A 374 -31.75 -6.39 13.28
N ASP A 375 -32.74 -7.12 12.79
CA ASP A 375 -32.55 -8.44 12.19
C ASP A 375 -32.46 -8.40 10.66
N GLU A 376 -33.00 -7.38 9.99
CA GLU A 376 -33.03 -7.28 8.53
C GLU A 376 -32.25 -6.06 8.01
N PRO A 377 -31.38 -6.22 7.01
CA PRO A 377 -30.70 -5.09 6.38
C PRO A 377 -31.70 -4.21 5.61
N THR A 378 -31.41 -2.91 5.53
CA THR A 378 -32.06 -1.97 4.60
C THR A 378 -31.94 -2.47 3.16
N ALA A 379 -32.99 -2.29 2.35
CA ALA A 379 -32.90 -2.58 0.92
C ALA A 379 -31.94 -1.58 0.23
N TYR A 380 -31.32 -2.01 -0.87
CA TYR A 380 -30.29 -1.25 -1.59
C TYR A 380 -30.49 -1.37 -3.11
N ASP A 381 -29.94 -0.41 -3.88
CA ASP A 381 -29.93 -0.47 -5.36
C ASP A 381 -28.96 -1.56 -5.85
N ASP A 382 -29.43 -2.54 -6.62
CA ASP A 382 -28.61 -3.66 -7.12
C ASP A 382 -27.95 -3.39 -8.48
N ARG A 383 -28.04 -2.14 -8.97
CA ARG A 383 -27.43 -1.72 -10.23
C ARG A 383 -25.92 -1.91 -10.23
N SER A 384 -25.39 -2.33 -11.38
CA SER A 384 -23.94 -2.38 -11.62
C SER A 384 -23.41 -1.10 -12.27
N TRP A 385 -22.15 -0.78 -11.97
CA TRP A 385 -21.41 0.31 -12.60
C TRP A 385 -20.10 -0.19 -13.14
N THR A 386 -19.72 0.28 -14.32
CA THR A 386 -18.42 -0.02 -14.93
C THR A 386 -17.59 1.25 -15.01
N THR A 387 -16.39 1.21 -14.44
CA THR A 387 -15.38 2.26 -14.61
C THR A 387 -14.33 1.78 -15.60
N THR A 388 -14.00 2.62 -16.57
CA THR A 388 -12.97 2.31 -17.57
C THR A 388 -11.78 3.27 -17.43
N MET A 389 -10.57 2.71 -17.53
CA MET A 389 -9.31 3.44 -17.55
C MET A 389 -8.48 3.00 -18.74
N VAL A 390 -7.79 3.93 -19.39
CA VAL A 390 -6.82 3.65 -20.45
C VAL A 390 -5.43 4.04 -19.98
N HIS A 391 -4.52 3.08 -20.00
CA HIS A 391 -3.10 3.26 -19.70
C HIS A 391 -2.39 3.91 -20.89
N PRO A 392 -1.31 4.70 -20.68
CA PRO A 392 -0.46 5.25 -21.75
C PRO A 392 0.10 4.23 -22.76
N SER A 393 0.03 2.94 -22.45
CA SER A 393 0.41 1.84 -23.35
C SER A 393 -0.65 1.51 -24.41
N GLY A 394 -1.87 2.05 -24.26
CA GLY A 394 -3.06 1.64 -25.02
C GLY A 394 -3.88 0.53 -24.36
N LEU A 395 -3.47 0.02 -23.20
CA LEU A 395 -4.25 -0.97 -22.43
C LEU A 395 -5.51 -0.31 -21.87
N THR A 396 -6.66 -0.94 -22.07
CA THR A 396 -7.93 -0.53 -21.49
C THR A 396 -8.36 -1.52 -20.42
N GLY A 397 -8.59 -1.04 -19.21
CA GLY A 397 -9.12 -1.79 -18.08
C GLY A 397 -10.54 -1.37 -17.76
N SER A 398 -11.46 -2.32 -17.74
CA SER A 398 -12.86 -2.12 -17.35
C SER A 398 -13.17 -2.90 -16.08
N PHE A 399 -13.67 -2.19 -15.07
CA PHE A 399 -13.92 -2.73 -13.73
C PHE A 399 -15.39 -2.54 -13.39
N THR A 400 -16.11 -3.65 -13.22
CA THR A 400 -17.55 -3.63 -12.93
C THR A 400 -17.77 -3.93 -11.46
N THR A 401 -18.47 -3.06 -10.75
CA THR A 401 -18.87 -3.23 -9.36
C THR A 401 -20.40 -3.28 -9.24
N LYS A 402 -20.89 -3.88 -8.15
CA LYS A 402 -22.30 -3.84 -7.72
C LYS A 402 -22.35 -3.75 -6.19
N PRO A 403 -23.36 -3.13 -5.59
CA PRO A 403 -23.49 -3.15 -4.14
C PRO A 403 -23.73 -4.58 -3.65
N ALA A 404 -23.12 -4.93 -2.54
CA ALA A 404 -23.31 -6.22 -1.89
C ALA A 404 -23.42 -6.04 -0.38
N ILE A 405 -24.27 -6.88 0.23
CA ILE A 405 -24.32 -7.04 1.68
C ILE A 405 -23.26 -8.08 2.06
N ARG A 406 -22.50 -7.76 3.10
CA ARG A 406 -21.56 -8.65 3.78
C ARG A 406 -22.02 -8.89 5.20
N GLY A 407 -21.60 -10.01 5.76
CA GLY A 407 -22.08 -10.46 7.06
C GLY A 407 -20.97 -10.84 8.01
N ARG A 408 -21.23 -10.63 9.31
CA ARG A 408 -20.43 -11.12 10.42
C ARG A 408 -21.21 -12.17 11.21
N SER A 409 -20.52 -13.22 11.65
CA SER A 409 -21.08 -14.29 12.46
C SER A 409 -20.79 -14.08 13.95
N TYR A 410 -21.60 -14.68 14.82
CA TYR A 410 -21.47 -14.61 16.29
C TYR A 410 -21.49 -13.19 16.88
N VAL A 411 -22.11 -12.24 16.20
CA VAL A 411 -22.18 -10.85 16.67
C VAL A 411 -23.02 -10.76 17.93
N TYR A 412 -22.65 -9.91 18.88
CA TYR A 412 -23.47 -9.66 20.06
C TYR A 412 -24.79 -8.98 19.68
N LYS A 413 -25.93 -9.62 20.00
CA LYS A 413 -27.25 -9.02 19.72
C LYS A 413 -27.53 -7.88 20.70
N SER A 414 -27.44 -6.65 20.19
CA SER A 414 -27.79 -5.43 20.91
C SER A 414 -28.67 -4.56 20.01
N CYS A 415 -29.98 -4.70 20.17
CA CYS A 415 -30.96 -3.98 19.36
C CYS A 415 -31.42 -2.72 20.06
N VAL A 416 -31.45 -1.62 19.32
CA VAL A 416 -32.06 -0.37 19.76
C VAL A 416 -33.33 -0.13 18.97
N THR A 417 -34.45 -0.01 19.68
CA THR A 417 -35.76 0.28 19.08
C THR A 417 -35.94 1.79 18.94
N THR A 418 -36.26 2.21 17.72
CA THR A 418 -36.38 3.64 17.38
C THR A 418 -37.83 4.05 17.15
N SER A 419 -38.67 3.08 16.79
CA SER A 419 -40.13 3.17 16.75
C SER A 419 -40.73 1.75 16.86
N PRO A 420 -42.06 1.57 16.94
CA PRO A 420 -42.67 0.25 16.94
C PRO A 420 -42.35 -0.62 15.71
N THR A 421 -41.95 0.00 14.59
CA THR A 421 -41.67 -0.67 13.31
C THR A 421 -40.24 -0.51 12.82
N SER A 422 -39.35 0.11 13.61
CA SER A 422 -37.95 0.36 13.22
C SER A 422 -37.01 0.12 14.40
N SER A 423 -35.91 -0.57 14.13
CA SER A 423 -34.84 -0.85 15.08
C SER A 423 -33.52 -0.95 14.34
N TYR A 424 -32.39 -0.81 15.04
CA TYR A 424 -31.09 -1.08 14.45
C TYR A 424 -30.18 -1.79 15.46
N SER A 425 -29.09 -2.39 14.98
CA SER A 425 -28.10 -3.03 15.84
C SER A 425 -26.99 -2.07 16.26
N THR A 426 -26.63 -2.06 17.55
CA THR A 426 -25.43 -1.38 18.05
C THR A 426 -24.15 -1.95 17.43
N TYR A 427 -24.14 -3.27 17.18
CA TYR A 427 -23.04 -3.99 16.55
C TYR A 427 -23.53 -4.57 15.21
N PRO A 428 -23.20 -3.93 14.08
CA PRO A 428 -23.77 -4.34 12.80
C PRO A 428 -23.21 -5.70 12.38
N ARG A 429 -24.11 -6.70 12.28
CA ARG A 429 -23.83 -8.00 11.65
C ARG A 429 -23.89 -7.95 10.13
N PHE A 430 -24.42 -6.87 9.57
CA PHE A 430 -24.43 -6.58 8.13
C PHE A 430 -23.70 -5.28 7.86
N TYR A 431 -22.95 -5.24 6.77
CA TYR A 431 -22.39 -4.02 6.22
C TYR A 431 -22.45 -4.07 4.70
N TYR A 432 -22.42 -2.90 4.07
CA TYR A 432 -22.55 -2.76 2.63
C TYR A 432 -21.23 -2.32 2.03
N VAL A 433 -20.94 -2.85 0.85
CA VAL A 433 -19.74 -2.50 0.11
C VAL A 433 -20.01 -2.65 -1.39
N PRO A 434 -19.60 -1.69 -2.22
CA PRO A 434 -19.52 -1.87 -3.66
C PRO A 434 -18.47 -2.93 -3.97
N SER A 435 -18.93 -4.12 -4.34
CA SER A 435 -18.07 -5.25 -4.62
C SER A 435 -17.80 -5.39 -6.10
N ILE A 436 -16.55 -5.68 -6.46
CA ILE A 436 -16.19 -6.05 -7.82
C ILE A 436 -16.93 -7.32 -8.26
N VAL A 437 -17.32 -7.34 -9.52
CA VAL A 437 -17.97 -8.48 -10.20
C VAL A 437 -17.05 -9.02 -11.29
N SER A 438 -16.38 -8.13 -12.01
CA SER A 438 -15.45 -8.50 -13.08
C SER A 438 -14.41 -7.42 -13.30
N LYS A 439 -13.20 -7.83 -13.70
CA LYS A 439 -12.23 -6.94 -14.37
C LYS A 439 -11.89 -7.48 -15.75
N THR A 440 -11.77 -6.60 -16.74
CA THR A 440 -11.49 -6.97 -18.13
C THR A 440 -10.37 -6.11 -18.69
N PHE A 441 -9.36 -6.73 -19.31
CA PHE A 441 -8.27 -6.07 -20.00
C PHE A 441 -8.35 -6.32 -21.50
N THR A 442 -8.26 -5.23 -22.27
CA THR A 442 -8.26 -5.22 -23.73
C THR A 442 -7.22 -4.24 -24.27
N GLY A 443 -6.74 -4.47 -25.49
CA GLY A 443 -5.80 -3.58 -26.16
C GLY A 443 -5.14 -4.24 -27.37
N ALA A 444 -4.33 -3.48 -28.10
CA ALA A 444 -3.61 -3.99 -29.26
C ALA A 444 -2.70 -5.19 -28.90
N GLY A 445 -2.70 -6.23 -29.74
CA GLY A 445 -1.85 -7.41 -29.54
C GLY A 445 -2.22 -8.30 -28.33
N LEU A 446 -3.30 -7.97 -27.61
CA LEU A 446 -3.72 -8.66 -26.39
C LEU A 446 -5.10 -9.30 -26.59
N PRO A 447 -5.23 -10.64 -26.48
CA PRO A 447 -6.54 -11.28 -26.37
C PRO A 447 -7.31 -10.72 -25.17
N THR A 448 -8.64 -10.54 -25.28
CA THR A 448 -9.45 -10.05 -24.16
C THR A 448 -9.29 -10.97 -22.96
N ARG A 449 -8.86 -10.41 -21.82
CA ARG A 449 -8.66 -11.14 -20.56
C ARG A 449 -9.69 -10.68 -19.54
N THR A 450 -10.56 -11.59 -19.10
CA THR A 450 -11.62 -11.28 -18.12
C THR A 450 -11.45 -12.14 -16.88
N TRP A 451 -11.46 -11.49 -15.72
CA TRP A 451 -11.58 -12.17 -14.43
C TRP A 451 -12.99 -11.95 -13.90
N ALA A 452 -13.60 -13.01 -13.35
CA ALA A 452 -14.90 -12.93 -12.70
C ALA A 452 -14.76 -13.20 -11.20
N TYR A 453 -15.51 -12.43 -10.39
CA TYR A 453 -15.49 -12.50 -8.94
C TYR A 453 -16.87 -12.93 -8.44
N THR A 454 -16.90 -14.00 -7.65
CA THR A 454 -18.10 -14.48 -6.96
C THR A 454 -17.84 -14.54 -5.48
N PHE A 455 -18.79 -14.12 -4.66
CA PHE A 455 -18.65 -14.11 -3.20
C PHE A 455 -19.72 -14.99 -2.56
N SER A 456 -19.41 -15.54 -1.40
CA SER A 456 -20.33 -16.33 -0.60
C SER A 456 -21.57 -15.52 -0.17
N PRO A 457 -22.64 -16.21 0.30
CA PRO A 457 -23.65 -15.57 1.14
C PRO A 457 -23.04 -14.86 2.36
N THR A 458 -23.83 -13.99 3.00
CA THR A 458 -23.38 -13.16 4.13
C THR A 458 -22.91 -13.98 5.34
N ASN A 459 -23.47 -15.18 5.54
CA ASN A 459 -23.20 -16.05 6.69
C ASN A 459 -23.24 -15.30 8.02
N SER A 460 -24.20 -14.38 8.17
CA SER A 460 -24.35 -13.58 9.38
C SER A 460 -25.10 -14.34 10.47
N SER A 461 -24.72 -14.15 11.73
CA SER A 461 -25.45 -14.72 12.87
C SER A 461 -25.26 -13.88 14.13
N TRP A 462 -26.23 -14.00 15.04
CA TRP A 462 -26.11 -13.49 16.40
C TRP A 462 -25.51 -14.52 17.34
N SER A 463 -24.86 -14.05 18.39
CA SER A 463 -24.42 -14.89 19.52
C SER A 463 -25.58 -15.57 20.26
N THR A 464 -26.81 -15.08 20.07
CA THR A 464 -28.04 -15.64 20.65
C THR A 464 -28.80 -16.59 19.71
N ASP A 465 -28.33 -16.78 18.48
CA ASP A 465 -28.95 -17.72 17.55
C ASP A 465 -28.74 -19.17 18.02
N ALA A 466 -29.67 -20.07 17.67
CA ALA A 466 -29.57 -21.48 18.05
C ALA A 466 -28.28 -22.15 17.52
N CYS A 467 -27.81 -21.71 16.35
CA CYS A 467 -26.53 -22.17 15.80
C CYS A 467 -25.34 -21.72 16.67
N ALA A 468 -25.42 -20.55 17.33
CA ALA A 468 -24.31 -20.03 18.11
C ALA A 468 -24.18 -20.79 19.43
N THR A 469 -25.32 -21.12 20.05
CA THR A 469 -25.37 -21.94 21.27
C THR A 469 -24.84 -23.36 21.01
N SER A 470 -25.12 -23.92 19.83
CA SER A 470 -24.61 -25.24 19.42
C SER A 470 -23.22 -25.20 18.77
N GLN A 471 -22.60 -24.01 18.64
CA GLN A 471 -21.33 -23.80 17.94
C GLN A 471 -21.31 -24.31 16.49
N THR A 472 -22.45 -24.18 15.79
CA THR A 472 -22.65 -24.63 14.42
C THR A 472 -22.92 -23.49 13.43
N CYS A 473 -22.93 -22.22 13.86
CA CYS A 473 -23.06 -21.15 12.87
C CYS A 473 -21.84 -21.18 11.94
N VAL A 474 -22.11 -21.02 10.64
CA VAL A 474 -21.06 -20.80 9.65
C VAL A 474 -20.34 -19.50 9.99
N ASP A 475 -19.02 -19.60 10.20
CA ASP A 475 -18.16 -18.48 10.56
C ASP A 475 -17.09 -18.19 9.50
N THR A 476 -17.37 -18.59 8.27
CA THR A 476 -16.51 -18.32 7.12
C THR A 476 -17.29 -17.67 5.98
N VAL A 477 -16.58 -16.86 5.21
CA VAL A 477 -17.01 -16.32 3.90
C VAL A 477 -15.94 -16.63 2.87
N TRP A 478 -16.28 -16.61 1.60
CA TRP A 478 -15.32 -16.89 0.53
C TRP A 478 -15.50 -16.02 -0.70
N ALA A 479 -14.42 -15.90 -1.47
CA ALA A 479 -14.40 -15.29 -2.80
C ALA A 479 -13.76 -16.24 -3.81
N ASP A 480 -14.42 -16.45 -4.93
CA ASP A 480 -13.93 -17.18 -6.10
C ASP A 480 -13.45 -16.17 -7.14
N VAL A 481 -12.24 -16.39 -7.64
CA VAL A 481 -11.64 -15.61 -8.72
C VAL A 481 -11.40 -16.56 -9.90
N LEU A 482 -12.27 -16.46 -10.91
CA LEU A 482 -12.10 -17.18 -12.16
C LEU A 482 -11.21 -16.34 -13.09
N ASP A 483 -10.06 -16.89 -13.47
CA ASP A 483 -9.11 -16.23 -14.36
C ASP A 483 -9.51 -16.36 -15.85
N PRO A 484 -8.86 -15.60 -16.76
CA PRO A 484 -9.14 -15.63 -18.20
C PRO A 484 -8.85 -16.98 -18.87
N ASP A 485 -8.01 -17.80 -18.24
CA ASP A 485 -7.60 -19.12 -18.73
C ASP A 485 -8.57 -20.23 -18.24
N GLY A 486 -9.57 -19.85 -17.44
CA GLY A 486 -10.65 -20.71 -16.95
C GLY A 486 -10.34 -21.41 -15.64
N HIS A 487 -9.27 -21.04 -14.93
CA HIS A 487 -8.91 -21.58 -13.63
C HIS A 487 -9.49 -20.73 -12.49
N ASP A 488 -10.04 -21.40 -11.48
CA ASP A 488 -10.61 -20.75 -10.31
C ASP A 488 -9.67 -20.83 -9.11
N VAL A 489 -9.61 -19.74 -8.33
CA VAL A 489 -8.96 -19.71 -7.02
C VAL A 489 -9.98 -19.24 -5.98
N ARG A 490 -10.25 -20.07 -4.98
CA ARG A 490 -11.13 -19.74 -3.85
C ARG A 490 -10.32 -19.28 -2.65
N TYR A 491 -10.68 -18.13 -2.10
CA TYR A 491 -10.15 -17.58 -0.86
C TYR A 491 -11.22 -17.67 0.22
N THR A 492 -10.96 -18.36 1.33
CA THR A 492 -11.88 -18.52 2.47
C THR A 492 -11.35 -17.76 3.67
N PHE A 493 -12.19 -16.90 4.24
CA PHE A 493 -11.87 -16.04 5.37
C PHE A 493 -12.77 -16.31 6.57
N SER A 494 -12.31 -15.99 7.78
CA SER A 494 -13.19 -15.90 8.95
C SER A 494 -14.06 -14.63 8.85
N ASN A 495 -15.36 -14.77 9.09
CA ASN A 495 -16.27 -13.63 9.30
C ASN A 495 -16.75 -13.53 10.75
N ARG A 496 -16.07 -14.23 11.67
CA ARG A 496 -16.42 -14.29 13.08
C ARG A 496 -16.15 -12.96 13.77
N TYR A 497 -17.10 -12.47 14.56
CA TYR A 497 -16.96 -11.24 15.35
C TYR A 497 -16.00 -11.43 16.54
N ASP A 498 -14.73 -11.65 16.24
CA ASP A 498 -13.63 -11.72 17.20
C ASP A 498 -12.31 -11.32 16.53
N ALA A 499 -11.17 -11.61 17.16
CA ALA A 499 -9.84 -11.27 16.64
C ALA A 499 -9.52 -11.93 15.29
N SER A 500 -10.25 -12.97 14.89
CA SER A 500 -10.04 -13.65 13.61
C SER A 500 -10.78 -13.03 12.44
N GLU A 501 -11.67 -12.05 12.66
CA GLU A 501 -12.41 -11.42 11.56
C GLU A 501 -11.45 -10.96 10.45
N SER A 502 -11.74 -11.31 9.20
CA SER A 502 -10.92 -11.07 7.99
C SER A 502 -9.64 -11.91 7.83
N HIS A 503 -9.33 -12.83 8.75
CA HIS A 503 -8.20 -13.75 8.57
C HIS A 503 -8.42 -14.70 7.40
N LEU A 504 -7.43 -14.82 6.52
CA LEU A 504 -7.42 -15.78 5.41
C LEU A 504 -7.16 -17.19 5.95
N LEU A 505 -8.19 -18.01 6.03
CA LEU A 505 -8.11 -19.37 6.56
C LEU A 505 -7.67 -20.39 5.50
N ARG A 506 -8.06 -20.19 4.23
CA ARG A 506 -7.72 -21.14 3.17
C ARG A 506 -7.67 -20.50 1.79
N THR A 507 -6.75 -20.98 0.93
CA THR A 507 -6.70 -20.69 -0.50
C THR A 507 -6.69 -22.01 -1.29
N ASP A 508 -7.69 -22.23 -2.13
CA ASP A 508 -7.87 -23.45 -2.93
C ASP A 508 -7.69 -23.13 -4.41
N PHE A 509 -6.77 -23.81 -5.09
CA PHE A 509 -6.47 -23.64 -6.52
C PHE A 509 -7.04 -24.80 -7.34
N TYR A 510 -7.91 -24.49 -8.30
CA TYR A 510 -8.59 -25.49 -9.13
C TYR A 510 -7.98 -25.58 -10.53
N SER A 511 -8.06 -26.77 -11.14
CA SER A 511 -7.60 -27.03 -12.52
C SER A 511 -8.48 -26.42 -13.61
N GLY A 512 -9.59 -25.80 -13.23
CA GLY A 512 -10.61 -25.18 -14.06
C GLY A 512 -11.54 -24.38 -13.17
N ALA A 513 -12.80 -24.21 -13.56
CA ALA A 513 -13.79 -23.54 -12.71
C ALA A 513 -13.96 -24.22 -11.34
N PHE A 514 -14.53 -23.49 -10.37
CA PHE A 514 -14.84 -24.03 -9.05
C PHE A 514 -15.55 -25.40 -9.12
N GLY A 515 -15.14 -26.33 -8.26
CA GLY A 515 -15.69 -27.69 -8.22
C GLY A 515 -15.04 -28.68 -9.18
N THR A 516 -14.08 -28.25 -10.02
CA THR A 516 -13.18 -29.15 -10.76
C THR A 516 -12.09 -29.72 -9.85
N THR A 517 -11.06 -30.37 -10.42
CA THR A 517 -9.98 -30.98 -9.62
C THR A 517 -9.19 -29.92 -8.85
N LEU A 518 -9.17 -30.05 -7.52
CA LEU A 518 -8.32 -29.26 -6.62
C LEU A 518 -6.85 -29.64 -6.85
N LYS A 519 -6.02 -28.67 -7.26
CA LYS A 519 -4.59 -28.85 -7.53
C LYS A 519 -3.73 -28.61 -6.30
N ARG A 520 -4.10 -27.60 -5.52
CA ARG A 520 -3.37 -27.17 -4.34
C ARG A 520 -4.34 -26.54 -3.36
N SER A 521 -4.16 -26.81 -2.07
CA SER A 521 -4.87 -26.13 -0.99
C SER A 521 -3.86 -25.62 0.01
N GLU A 522 -3.98 -24.36 0.39
CA GLU A 522 -3.18 -23.73 1.43
C GLU A 522 -4.09 -23.35 2.58
N THR A 523 -3.93 -23.98 3.74
CA THR A 523 -4.70 -23.68 4.96
C THR A 523 -3.81 -22.95 5.96
N ASN A 524 -4.34 -21.89 6.58
CA ASN A 524 -3.63 -21.10 7.59
C ASN A 524 -4.31 -21.25 8.96
N GLY A 525 -3.50 -21.30 10.00
CA GLY A 525 -3.94 -21.15 11.39
C GLY A 525 -3.28 -19.93 12.03
N TYR A 526 -3.96 -19.37 13.03
CA TYR A 526 -3.53 -18.17 13.73
C TYR A 526 -3.48 -18.45 15.23
N ALA A 527 -2.44 -17.95 15.90
CA ALA A 527 -2.37 -17.99 17.35
C ALA A 527 -3.42 -17.04 17.93
N ALA A 528 -4.03 -17.44 19.05
CA ALA A 528 -4.86 -16.53 19.83
C ALA A 528 -4.01 -15.34 20.35
N ALA A 529 -4.66 -14.24 20.69
CA ALA A 529 -4.00 -13.08 21.31
C ALA A 529 -3.28 -13.39 22.63
N THR A 530 -3.62 -14.50 23.28
CA THR A 530 -2.96 -15.02 24.49
C THR A 530 -1.96 -16.15 24.20
N GLY A 531 -1.67 -16.41 22.92
CA GLY A 531 -0.89 -17.55 22.46
C GLY A 531 0.63 -17.35 22.49
N GLY A 532 1.11 -16.22 22.99
CA GLY A 532 2.53 -15.91 23.10
C GLY A 532 2.80 -14.83 24.15
N PRO A 533 4.07 -14.42 24.31
CA PRO A 533 4.47 -13.43 25.32
C PRO A 533 4.23 -11.98 24.88
N PHE A 534 3.68 -11.76 23.68
CA PHE A 534 3.24 -10.45 23.20
C PHE A 534 1.99 -9.96 23.94
N PRO A 535 1.73 -8.64 23.95
CA PRO A 535 0.54 -8.08 24.60
C PRO A 535 -0.74 -8.72 24.08
N SER A 536 -1.60 -9.19 24.99
CA SER A 536 -2.92 -9.70 24.64
C SER A 536 -3.88 -8.60 24.17
N VAL A 537 -3.61 -7.36 24.61
CA VAL A 537 -4.27 -6.13 24.18
C VAL A 537 -3.20 -5.05 24.04
N TYR A 538 -3.12 -4.39 22.89
CA TYR A 538 -2.12 -3.37 22.60
C TYR A 538 -2.49 -2.01 23.20
N GLY A 539 -3.78 -1.71 23.31
CA GLY A 539 -4.31 -0.50 23.92
C GLY A 539 -5.82 -0.38 23.74
N ASP A 540 -6.40 0.71 24.24
CA ASP A 540 -7.82 0.99 24.15
C ASP A 540 -8.16 1.72 22.85
N ASN A 541 -9.14 1.20 22.10
CA ASN A 541 -9.84 1.99 21.11
C ASN A 541 -11.10 2.59 21.74
N PHE A 542 -11.28 3.90 21.62
CA PHE A 542 -12.38 4.61 22.25
C PHE A 542 -13.76 4.39 21.60
N GLN A 543 -13.81 3.78 20.41
CA GLN A 543 -15.07 3.49 19.72
C GLN A 543 -15.72 2.23 20.28
N ASN A 544 -16.98 2.30 20.71
CA ASN A 544 -17.66 1.17 21.34
C ASN A 544 -18.60 0.36 20.41
N ARG A 545 -18.65 0.67 19.10
CA ARG A 545 -19.53 0.03 18.09
C ARG A 545 -18.77 -0.72 16.98
N ILE A 546 -17.56 -1.17 17.29
CA ILE A 546 -16.65 -1.88 16.38
C ILE A 546 -16.29 -3.26 16.97
N ASN A 547 -15.75 -4.15 16.13
CA ASN A 547 -15.12 -5.37 16.61
C ASN A 547 -13.80 -5.01 17.32
N GLN A 548 -13.91 -4.71 18.61
CA GLN A 548 -12.77 -4.36 19.46
C GLN A 548 -11.65 -5.41 19.40
N ALA A 549 -12.00 -6.70 19.44
CA ALA A 549 -11.01 -7.77 19.44
C ALA A 549 -10.14 -7.77 18.17
N GLN A 550 -10.72 -7.47 17.00
CA GLN A 550 -9.97 -7.34 15.75
C GLN A 550 -9.02 -6.13 15.76
N VAL A 551 -9.39 -5.06 16.46
CA VAL A 551 -8.67 -3.77 16.40
C VAL A 551 -7.58 -3.66 17.46
N VAL A 552 -7.78 -4.23 18.65
CA VAL A 552 -6.86 -4.03 19.79
C VAL A 552 -5.94 -5.21 20.08
N THR A 553 -6.14 -6.36 19.41
CA THR A 553 -5.36 -7.57 19.63
C THR A 553 -4.57 -7.96 18.38
N VAL A 554 -3.52 -8.76 18.57
CA VAL A 554 -2.74 -9.37 17.47
C VAL A 554 -2.93 -10.87 17.53
N SER A 555 -3.27 -11.48 16.40
CA SER A 555 -3.41 -12.93 16.24
C SER A 555 -2.48 -13.40 15.11
N PRO A 556 -1.17 -13.59 15.38
CA PRO A 556 -0.20 -13.84 14.33
C PRO A 556 -0.41 -15.23 13.72
N GLN A 557 -0.12 -15.37 12.42
CA GLN A 557 -0.18 -16.68 11.77
C GLN A 557 0.80 -17.65 12.45
N ASN A 558 0.29 -18.80 12.89
CA ASN A 558 1.09 -19.82 13.57
C ASN A 558 1.12 -21.16 12.85
N LEU A 559 0.28 -21.36 11.83
CA LEU A 559 0.25 -22.59 11.05
C LEU A 559 0.05 -22.25 9.58
N ARG A 560 0.75 -22.99 8.72
CA ARG A 560 0.47 -23.07 7.29
C ARG A 560 0.62 -24.51 6.84
N THR A 561 -0.39 -25.02 6.17
CA THR A 561 -0.40 -26.36 5.58
C THR A 561 -0.69 -26.25 4.10
N ILE A 562 0.20 -26.79 3.27
CA ILE A 562 0.04 -26.85 1.82
C ILE A 562 -0.18 -28.31 1.44
N THR A 563 -1.33 -28.64 0.88
CA THR A 563 -1.59 -29.95 0.27
C THR A 563 -1.51 -29.80 -1.25
N GLN A 564 -0.62 -30.54 -1.89
CA GLN A 564 -0.40 -30.50 -3.33
C GLN A 564 0.10 -31.87 -3.82
N ASP A 565 -0.43 -32.35 -4.94
CA ASP A 565 0.01 -33.59 -5.61
C ASP A 565 0.02 -34.84 -4.69
N GLY A 566 -0.85 -34.87 -3.68
CA GLY A 566 -0.97 -35.96 -2.69
C GLY A 566 -0.07 -35.80 -1.47
N ASP A 567 0.86 -34.86 -1.49
CA ASP A 567 1.74 -34.53 -0.37
C ASP A 567 1.20 -33.35 0.45
N THR A 568 1.59 -33.31 1.72
CA THR A 568 1.29 -32.22 2.64
C THR A 568 2.58 -31.65 3.21
N TYR A 569 2.74 -30.34 3.17
CA TYR A 569 3.86 -29.58 3.73
C TYR A 569 3.34 -28.66 4.81
N THR A 570 3.91 -28.74 6.01
CA THR A 570 3.46 -27.97 7.17
C THR A 570 4.58 -27.09 7.69
N TRP A 571 4.28 -25.82 7.89
CA TRP A 571 5.06 -24.89 8.70
C TRP A 571 4.24 -24.53 9.94
N GLN A 572 4.85 -24.64 11.12
CA GLN A 572 4.25 -24.33 12.41
C GLN A 572 5.18 -23.38 13.15
N ALA A 573 4.68 -22.23 13.60
CA ALA A 573 5.33 -21.43 14.63
C ALA A 573 5.03 -22.07 15.99
N GLU A 574 6.08 -22.47 16.71
CA GLU A 574 5.98 -23.11 18.02
C GLU A 574 6.18 -22.08 19.16
N ALA A 575 6.86 -20.98 18.89
CA ALA A 575 7.06 -19.89 19.84
C ALA A 575 7.16 -18.52 19.15
N PHE A 576 6.82 -17.48 19.91
CA PHE A 576 6.92 -16.09 19.52
C PHE A 576 7.69 -15.28 20.58
N ASP A 577 8.24 -14.13 20.22
CA ASP A 577 8.74 -13.12 21.15
C ASP A 577 7.64 -12.13 21.58
N VAL A 578 8.03 -11.14 22.40
CA VAL A 578 7.11 -10.11 22.91
C VAL A 578 6.57 -9.17 21.83
N TYR A 579 7.13 -9.19 20.61
CA TYR A 579 6.68 -8.40 19.45
C TYR A 579 5.93 -9.25 18.43
N ALA A 580 5.50 -10.47 18.81
CA ALA A 580 4.83 -11.45 17.94
C ALA A 580 5.69 -11.95 16.76
N GLN A 581 7.02 -11.90 16.89
CA GLN A 581 7.96 -12.46 15.91
C GLN A 581 8.19 -13.94 16.20
N VAL A 582 8.20 -14.79 15.18
CA VAL A 582 8.38 -16.25 15.34
C VAL A 582 9.80 -16.56 15.79
N THR A 583 9.97 -17.07 17.01
CA THR A 583 11.28 -17.43 17.59
C THR A 583 11.59 -18.92 17.48
N GLN A 584 10.59 -19.76 17.27
CA GLN A 584 10.76 -21.19 16.99
C GLN A 584 9.77 -21.63 15.93
N ALA A 585 10.25 -22.37 14.93
CA ALA A 585 9.42 -22.90 13.87
C ALA A 585 9.78 -24.35 13.56
N LYS A 586 8.76 -25.13 13.20
CA LYS A 586 8.86 -26.50 12.73
C LYS A 586 8.35 -26.63 11.31
N ARG A 587 9.15 -27.23 10.44
CA ARG A 587 8.82 -27.51 9.04
C ARG A 587 8.81 -29.02 8.84
N SER A 588 7.70 -29.57 8.37
CA SER A 588 7.54 -31.02 8.13
C SER A 588 6.79 -31.28 6.83
N ASN A 589 6.82 -32.53 6.37
CA ASN A 589 6.05 -32.97 5.21
C ASN A 589 5.63 -34.44 5.33
N SER A 590 4.72 -34.89 4.48
CA SER A 590 4.21 -36.27 4.44
C SER A 590 5.07 -37.26 3.65
N ILE A 591 6.17 -36.82 3.02
CA ILE A 591 7.00 -37.67 2.16
C ILE A 591 7.78 -38.65 3.04
N ALA A 592 7.64 -39.94 2.73
CA ALA A 592 8.27 -41.01 3.50
C ALA A 592 9.81 -40.83 3.59
N GLY A 593 10.34 -40.98 4.80
CA GLY A 593 11.79 -40.88 5.07
C GLY A 593 12.32 -39.46 5.28
N GLN A 594 11.48 -38.42 5.18
CA GLN A 594 11.87 -37.05 5.50
C GLN A 594 11.64 -36.74 6.99
N SER A 595 12.64 -36.15 7.63
CA SER A 595 12.52 -35.68 9.03
C SER A 595 12.07 -34.22 9.07
N PRO A 596 11.31 -33.80 10.10
CA PRO A 596 11.06 -32.39 10.35
C PRO A 596 12.35 -31.60 10.58
N ILE A 597 12.33 -30.33 10.18
CA ILE A 597 13.35 -29.35 10.51
C ILE A 597 12.77 -28.45 11.60
N GLU A 598 13.47 -28.32 12.71
CA GLU A 598 13.11 -27.44 13.83
C GLU A 598 14.19 -26.38 13.97
N GLU A 599 13.81 -25.11 13.94
CA GLU A 599 14.71 -23.96 13.92
C GLU A 599 14.30 -22.95 14.99
N ALA A 600 15.27 -22.40 15.70
CA ALA A 600 15.09 -21.23 16.56
C ALA A 600 15.71 -19.99 15.89
N THR A 601 14.96 -18.90 15.86
CA THR A 601 15.43 -17.59 15.36
C THR A 601 15.47 -16.58 16.50
N THR A 602 16.59 -15.90 16.66
CA THR A 602 16.70 -14.72 17.53
C THR A 602 16.67 -13.45 16.69
N TYR A 603 16.13 -12.38 17.25
CA TYR A 603 16.03 -11.07 16.60
C TYR A 603 16.68 -9.99 17.46
N LEU A 604 17.31 -9.02 16.80
CA LEU A 604 17.61 -7.73 17.39
C LEU A 604 16.32 -6.89 17.37
N ASN A 605 15.88 -6.53 18.57
CA ASN A 605 14.85 -5.54 18.82
C ASN A 605 15.51 -4.42 19.63
N ASP A 606 15.89 -3.32 18.99
CA ASP A 606 16.52 -2.17 19.64
C ASP A 606 15.44 -1.14 20.04
N PRO A 607 15.10 -1.01 21.33
CA PRO A 607 14.10 -0.05 21.76
C PRO A 607 14.62 1.40 21.78
N ALA A 608 15.94 1.64 21.77
CA ALA A 608 16.53 2.97 21.75
C ALA A 608 16.44 3.61 20.35
N LEU A 609 16.52 2.81 19.29
CA LEU A 609 16.28 3.24 17.90
C LEU A 609 14.87 2.89 17.40
N TRP A 610 14.14 2.06 18.15
CA TRP A 610 12.85 1.46 17.78
C TRP A 610 12.91 0.69 16.46
N VAL A 611 13.97 -0.11 16.31
CA VAL A 611 14.18 -1.01 15.18
C VAL A 611 13.89 -2.43 15.64
N LEU A 612 12.85 -3.04 15.07
CA LEU A 612 12.34 -4.34 15.51
C LEU A 612 12.54 -5.41 14.43
N GLY A 613 12.85 -6.63 14.86
CA GLY A 613 12.77 -7.82 14.03
C GLY A 613 13.92 -8.03 13.06
N LEU A 614 15.10 -7.48 13.35
CA LEU A 614 16.31 -7.77 12.56
C LEU A 614 16.84 -9.17 12.91
N PRO A 615 16.81 -10.17 12.00
CA PRO A 615 17.21 -11.54 12.35
C PRO A 615 18.68 -11.61 12.72
N GLN A 616 19.01 -12.12 13.92
CA GLN A 616 20.37 -12.25 14.44
C GLN A 616 20.93 -13.66 14.25
N GLN A 617 20.21 -14.69 14.65
CA GLN A 617 20.74 -16.06 14.62
C GLN A 617 19.64 -17.05 14.28
N VAL A 618 19.94 -18.00 13.39
CA VAL A 618 19.10 -19.18 13.16
C VAL A 618 19.86 -20.42 13.61
N THR A 619 19.27 -21.20 14.51
CA THR A 619 19.85 -22.42 15.07
C THR A 619 18.97 -23.61 14.73
N ASN A 620 19.56 -24.66 14.18
CA ASN A 620 18.89 -25.94 14.02
C ASN A 620 18.73 -26.60 15.38
N LEU A 621 17.50 -26.79 15.85
CA LEU A 621 17.22 -27.34 17.17
C LEU A 621 17.48 -28.86 17.25
N THR A 622 17.51 -29.55 16.12
CA THR A 622 17.81 -30.98 16.08
C THR A 622 19.31 -31.25 16.21
N THR A 623 20.15 -30.45 15.54
CA THR A 623 21.61 -30.62 15.58
C THR A 623 22.32 -29.73 16.60
N GLY A 624 21.65 -28.68 17.08
CA GLY A 624 22.25 -27.62 17.89
C GLY A 624 23.15 -26.67 17.10
N GLU A 625 23.21 -26.82 15.78
CA GLU A 625 24.12 -26.06 14.92
C GLU A 625 23.56 -24.67 14.61
N VAL A 626 24.42 -23.64 14.68
CA VAL A 626 24.07 -22.29 14.22
C VAL A 626 24.18 -22.24 12.70
N GLU A 627 23.03 -22.32 12.04
CA GLU A 627 22.96 -22.32 10.59
C GLU A 627 23.32 -20.96 10.01
N SER A 628 22.83 -19.86 10.61
CA SER A 628 23.16 -18.50 10.18
C SER A 628 23.30 -17.55 11.37
N LEU A 629 24.18 -16.55 11.20
CA LEU A 629 24.44 -15.50 12.18
C LEU A 629 24.61 -14.17 11.45
N ASN A 630 23.89 -13.15 11.87
CA ASN A 630 24.00 -11.76 11.44
C ASN A 630 24.40 -10.92 12.66
N THR A 631 25.48 -10.16 12.51
CA THR A 631 25.91 -9.20 13.53
C THR A 631 25.54 -7.81 13.07
N TYR A 632 24.90 -7.02 13.93
CA TYR A 632 24.52 -5.63 13.66
C TYR A 632 25.32 -4.66 14.53
N SER A 633 25.47 -3.44 14.04
CA SER A 633 26.07 -2.34 14.76
C SER A 633 25.18 -1.90 15.93
N THR A 634 25.78 -1.70 17.10
CA THR A 634 25.06 -1.27 18.32
C THR A 634 24.70 0.22 18.36
N SER A 635 25.11 1.01 17.35
CA SER A 635 24.86 2.45 17.30
C SER A 635 23.79 2.87 16.29
N ASN A 636 23.51 2.04 15.28
CA ASN A 636 22.65 2.41 14.15
C ASN A 636 21.98 1.19 13.45
N ASP A 637 22.11 -0.01 14.02
CA ASP A 637 21.50 -1.25 13.52
C ASP A 637 21.83 -1.61 12.06
N THR A 638 22.95 -1.12 11.52
CA THR A 638 23.44 -1.56 10.22
C THR A 638 24.08 -2.94 10.34
N LEU A 639 23.85 -3.81 9.36
CA LEU A 639 24.48 -5.14 9.29
C LEU A 639 26.01 -4.99 9.21
N GLN A 640 26.76 -5.65 10.07
CA GLN A 640 28.22 -5.63 10.09
C GLN A 640 28.82 -6.89 9.48
N SER A 641 28.21 -8.05 9.72
CA SER A 641 28.68 -9.30 9.15
C SER A 641 27.57 -10.34 9.06
N ARG A 642 27.80 -11.32 8.19
CA ARG A 642 27.01 -12.56 8.13
C ARG A 642 27.95 -13.75 8.16
N ALA A 643 27.52 -14.79 8.84
CA ALA A 643 28.17 -16.08 8.85
C ALA A 643 27.13 -17.19 8.64
N ARG A 644 27.61 -18.34 8.15
CA ARG A 644 26.84 -19.56 7.98
C ARG A 644 27.68 -20.74 8.47
N PHE A 645 27.12 -21.57 9.35
CA PHE A 645 27.85 -22.71 9.94
C PHE A 645 29.23 -22.34 10.50
N GLY A 646 29.30 -21.22 11.23
CA GLY A 646 30.54 -20.67 11.81
C GLY A 646 31.50 -19.99 10.84
N GLN A 647 31.24 -20.01 9.53
CA GLN A 647 32.09 -19.37 8.52
C GLN A 647 31.54 -18.00 8.12
N THR A 648 32.37 -16.96 8.23
CA THR A 648 32.02 -15.61 7.74
C THR A 648 31.82 -15.64 6.22
N LEU A 649 30.64 -15.22 5.78
CA LEU A 649 30.29 -15.09 4.37
C LEU A 649 30.63 -13.71 3.82
N MET A 650 30.30 -12.68 4.59
CA MET A 650 30.42 -11.28 4.17
C MET A 650 30.55 -10.36 5.39
N GLN A 651 31.38 -9.34 5.28
CA GLN A 651 31.44 -8.21 6.20
C GLN A 651 31.03 -6.93 5.46
N TYR A 652 30.49 -5.96 6.17
CA TYR A 652 30.00 -4.71 5.59
C TYR A 652 30.44 -3.49 6.38
N THR A 653 30.56 -2.38 5.67
CA THR A 653 30.58 -1.05 6.28
C THR A 653 29.52 -0.18 5.62
N PHE A 654 28.97 0.75 6.39
CA PHE A 654 27.97 1.71 5.92
C PHE A 654 28.45 3.13 6.21
N ASN A 655 28.10 4.07 5.33
CA ASN A 655 28.37 5.49 5.56
C ASN A 655 27.35 6.11 6.53
N SER A 656 27.54 7.38 6.89
CA SER A 656 26.66 8.08 7.83
C SER A 656 25.22 8.27 7.31
N ALA A 657 25.00 8.18 6.00
CA ALA A 657 23.67 8.25 5.39
C ALA A 657 22.98 6.88 5.30
N GLY A 658 23.58 5.82 5.86
CA GLY A 658 23.01 4.46 5.86
C GLY A 658 23.24 3.68 4.57
N GLN A 659 24.12 4.14 3.69
CA GLN A 659 24.40 3.48 2.41
C GLN A 659 25.62 2.56 2.51
N LEU A 660 25.61 1.46 1.76
CA LEU A 660 26.70 0.49 1.75
C LEU A 660 28.00 1.16 1.27
N ALA A 661 29.03 1.18 2.11
CA ALA A 661 30.33 1.80 1.79
C ALA A 661 31.38 0.77 1.37
N SER A 662 31.32 -0.44 1.93
CA SER A 662 32.14 -1.57 1.46
C SER A 662 31.53 -2.89 1.85
N PHE A 663 31.93 -3.95 1.15
CA PHE A 663 31.72 -5.32 1.58
C PHE A 663 32.96 -6.17 1.31
N THR A 664 33.22 -7.12 2.20
CA THR A 664 34.39 -8.01 2.15
C THR A 664 33.93 -9.45 2.21
N ASP A 665 34.28 -10.25 1.20
CA ASP A 665 33.92 -11.67 1.15
C ASP A 665 34.72 -12.51 2.16
N GLY A 666 34.34 -13.78 2.32
CA GLY A 666 35.05 -14.73 3.21
C GLY A 666 36.52 -15.00 2.82
N ASN A 667 36.93 -14.63 1.60
CA ASN A 667 38.31 -14.74 1.12
C ASN A 667 39.10 -13.43 1.27
N THR A 668 38.56 -12.47 2.03
CA THR A 668 39.12 -11.13 2.30
C THR A 668 39.17 -10.18 1.10
N HIS A 669 38.47 -10.50 0.01
CA HIS A 669 38.34 -9.61 -1.13
C HIS A 669 37.33 -8.50 -0.82
N THR A 670 37.80 -7.25 -0.84
CA THR A 670 36.99 -6.08 -0.50
C THR A 670 36.57 -5.32 -1.74
N THR A 671 35.27 -5.05 -1.86
CA THR A 671 34.72 -4.09 -2.82
C THR A 671 34.29 -2.83 -2.08
N THR A 672 34.69 -1.66 -2.57
CA THR A 672 34.31 -0.35 -1.99
C THR A 672 33.31 0.35 -2.90
N LEU A 673 32.39 1.10 -2.29
CA LEU A 673 31.33 1.85 -2.95
C LEU A 673 31.33 3.27 -2.38
N GLY A 674 31.24 4.28 -3.25
CA GLY A 674 31.36 5.67 -2.82
C GLY A 674 30.70 6.66 -3.75
N ASN A 675 30.76 7.94 -3.34
CA ASN A 675 30.23 9.08 -4.08
C ASN A 675 28.78 8.87 -4.52
N TYR A 676 27.94 8.41 -3.59
CA TYR A 676 26.54 8.12 -3.88
C TYR A 676 25.80 9.35 -4.39
N LYS A 677 25.06 9.17 -5.48
CA LYS A 677 24.12 10.16 -6.00
C LYS A 677 22.80 9.47 -6.30
N ARG A 678 21.71 10.02 -5.76
CA ARG A 678 20.34 9.48 -5.92
C ARG A 678 20.22 8.00 -5.52
N GLY A 679 20.97 7.59 -4.48
CA GLY A 679 21.00 6.20 -4.01
C GLY A 679 21.92 5.26 -4.80
N ILE A 680 22.57 5.70 -5.88
CA ILE A 680 23.45 4.89 -6.72
C ILE A 680 24.93 5.23 -6.42
N PRO A 681 25.82 4.25 -6.17
CA PRO A 681 27.25 4.51 -6.00
C PRO A 681 27.88 4.94 -7.32
N GLN A 682 28.67 6.01 -7.31
CA GLN A 682 29.37 6.50 -8.51
C GLN A 682 30.81 5.99 -8.63
N THR A 683 31.39 5.44 -7.57
CA THR A 683 32.73 4.86 -7.60
C THR A 683 32.69 3.47 -6.99
N ILE A 684 33.24 2.50 -7.71
CA ILE A 684 33.35 1.10 -7.31
C ILE A 684 34.82 0.71 -7.36
N GLY A 685 35.39 0.34 -6.22
CA GLY A 685 36.76 -0.20 -6.15
C GLY A 685 36.71 -1.72 -6.01
N TYR A 686 37.47 -2.43 -6.83
CA TYR A 686 37.53 -3.89 -6.82
C TYR A 686 38.73 -4.44 -6.04
N PRO A 687 38.67 -5.71 -5.61
CA PRO A 687 39.75 -6.34 -4.84
C PRO A 687 41.09 -6.43 -5.56
N ASP A 688 41.10 -6.43 -6.90
CA ASP A 688 42.30 -6.49 -7.74
C ASP A 688 42.99 -5.12 -7.93
N GLY A 689 42.47 -4.06 -7.30
CA GLY A 689 42.96 -2.69 -7.39
C GLY A 689 42.43 -1.91 -8.59
N THR A 690 41.64 -2.53 -9.46
CA THR A 690 40.92 -1.83 -10.53
C THR A 690 39.66 -1.14 -9.98
N GLY A 691 39.01 -0.31 -10.79
CA GLY A 691 37.77 0.34 -10.41
C GLY A 691 36.88 0.67 -11.58
N GLU A 692 35.59 0.82 -11.29
CA GLU A 692 34.55 1.28 -12.21
C GLU A 692 34.00 2.61 -11.68
N SER A 693 33.61 3.51 -12.60
CA SER A 693 32.98 4.78 -12.21
C SER A 693 31.71 5.04 -13.02
N LEU A 694 30.73 5.65 -12.37
CA LEU A 694 29.42 5.96 -12.95
C LEU A 694 29.13 7.45 -12.84
N ALA A 695 28.58 8.02 -13.90
CA ALA A 695 27.93 9.32 -13.85
C ALA A 695 26.42 9.10 -13.69
N VAL A 696 25.83 9.73 -12.67
CA VAL A 696 24.39 9.67 -12.40
C VAL A 696 23.82 11.09 -12.54
N ASP A 697 22.72 11.23 -13.28
CA ASP A 697 22.03 12.52 -13.44
C ASP A 697 21.15 12.87 -12.22
N ASP A 698 20.52 14.05 -12.21
CA ASP A 698 19.70 14.43 -11.04
C ASP A 698 18.31 13.77 -11.02
N PHE A 699 17.92 13.07 -12.09
CA PHE A 699 16.74 12.19 -12.13
C PHE A 699 17.04 10.79 -11.57
N GLY A 700 18.29 10.48 -11.24
CA GLY A 700 18.72 9.19 -10.71
C GLY A 700 18.96 8.14 -11.78
N GLN A 701 19.32 8.55 -13.00
CA GLN A 701 19.62 7.68 -14.12
C GLN A 701 21.12 7.68 -14.41
N ILE A 702 21.67 6.55 -14.85
CA ILE A 702 23.10 6.42 -15.13
C ILE A 702 23.39 7.01 -16.50
N SER A 703 24.01 8.20 -16.54
CA SER A 703 24.36 8.87 -17.80
C SER A 703 25.66 8.35 -18.42
N ALA A 704 26.55 7.72 -17.64
CA ALA A 704 27.74 7.06 -18.17
C ALA A 704 28.29 6.00 -17.21
N ILE A 705 28.96 4.99 -17.76
CA ILE A 705 29.75 3.99 -17.04
C ILE A 705 31.13 3.96 -17.67
N THR A 706 32.17 4.07 -16.85
CA THR A 706 33.57 3.88 -17.24
C THR A 706 34.08 2.60 -16.59
N ASP A 707 34.45 1.63 -17.43
CA ASP A 707 34.91 0.32 -16.99
C ASP A 707 36.33 0.34 -16.40
N GLN A 708 36.82 -0.83 -15.97
CA GLN A 708 38.15 -1.01 -15.39
C GLN A 708 39.31 -0.69 -16.35
N ALA A 709 39.05 -0.68 -17.66
CA ALA A 709 40.04 -0.35 -18.68
C ALA A 709 40.04 1.15 -19.05
N GLY A 710 39.13 1.94 -18.45
CA GLY A 710 39.00 3.38 -18.71
C GLY A 710 38.11 3.70 -19.91
N HIS A 711 37.36 2.73 -20.43
CA HIS A 711 36.45 2.94 -21.54
C HIS A 711 35.09 3.41 -21.06
N THR A 712 34.63 4.57 -21.55
CA THR A 712 33.36 5.18 -21.14
C THR A 712 32.24 4.89 -22.14
N THR A 713 31.18 4.24 -21.67
CA THR A 713 29.88 4.13 -22.37
C THR A 713 28.92 5.16 -21.80
N SER A 714 28.30 5.99 -22.64
CA SER A 714 27.33 7.00 -22.22
C SER A 714 25.90 6.64 -22.64
N TYR A 715 24.93 7.01 -21.80
CA TYR A 715 23.51 6.69 -21.97
C TYR A 715 22.68 7.97 -22.00
N GLY A 716 21.76 8.04 -22.97
CA GLY A 716 20.74 9.09 -23.05
C GLY A 716 19.38 8.55 -22.63
N TYR A 717 18.52 9.43 -22.10
CA TYR A 717 17.15 9.11 -21.72
C TYR A 717 16.15 10.10 -22.34
N ASP A 718 14.90 9.66 -22.52
CA ASP A 718 13.80 10.51 -22.96
C ASP A 718 13.08 11.20 -21.78
N GLY A 719 12.01 11.94 -22.09
CA GLY A 719 11.23 12.71 -21.12
C GLY A 719 10.56 11.88 -20.01
N VAL A 720 10.35 10.58 -20.22
CA VAL A 720 9.78 9.66 -19.22
C VAL A 720 10.80 8.66 -18.66
N GLY A 721 12.08 8.83 -19.05
CA GLY A 721 13.19 8.08 -18.50
C GLY A 721 13.51 6.76 -19.20
N ARG A 722 12.96 6.50 -20.40
CA ARG A 722 13.37 5.36 -21.23
C ARG A 722 14.70 5.67 -21.92
N ILE A 723 15.51 4.65 -22.21
CA ILE A 723 16.78 4.84 -22.91
C ILE A 723 16.56 5.40 -24.32
N SER A 724 17.24 6.47 -24.70
CA SER A 724 17.15 7.10 -26.03
C SER A 724 18.43 6.91 -26.85
N GLY A 725 19.55 6.63 -26.20
CA GLY A 725 20.80 6.35 -26.90
C GLY A 725 21.88 5.73 -26.04
N ILE A 726 22.81 5.03 -26.70
CA ILE A 726 24.05 4.49 -26.13
C ILE A 726 25.19 4.96 -27.05
N THR A 727 26.15 5.65 -26.46
CA THR A 727 27.41 6.02 -27.13
C THR A 727 28.52 5.17 -26.56
N TYR A 728 29.12 4.34 -27.42
CA TYR A 728 30.22 3.46 -27.03
C TYR A 728 31.55 4.22 -26.99
N PRO A 729 32.55 3.69 -26.26
CA PRO A 729 33.91 4.24 -26.22
C PRO A 729 34.52 4.41 -27.63
N GLY A 730 35.28 5.48 -27.83
CA GLY A 730 36.10 5.68 -29.03
C GLY A 730 37.56 5.28 -28.79
N GLY A 731 38.35 5.12 -29.85
CA GLY A 731 39.80 4.87 -29.77
C GLY A 731 40.26 3.44 -30.06
N ASP A 732 39.33 2.52 -30.27
CA ASP A 732 39.61 1.17 -30.79
C ASP A 732 39.95 1.19 -32.29
N GLU A 733 40.63 0.13 -32.78
CA GLU A 733 40.84 -0.09 -34.22
C GLU A 733 39.51 -0.15 -35.00
N VAL A 734 38.42 -0.55 -34.32
CA VAL A 734 37.06 -0.59 -34.87
C VAL A 734 36.19 0.41 -34.10
N ALA A 735 35.73 1.45 -34.79
CA ALA A 735 34.80 2.42 -34.20
C ALA A 735 33.41 1.78 -34.00
N TRP A 736 33.01 1.61 -32.74
CA TRP A 736 31.65 1.20 -32.38
C TRP A 736 30.66 2.33 -32.70
N LEU A 737 29.67 2.05 -33.54
CA LEU A 737 28.66 3.04 -33.91
C LEU A 737 27.65 3.22 -32.75
N PRO A 738 27.21 4.45 -32.44
CA PRO A 738 26.19 4.69 -31.43
C PRO A 738 24.90 3.93 -31.73
N LYS A 739 24.20 3.53 -30.66
CA LYS A 739 22.87 2.91 -30.74
C LYS A 739 21.81 3.92 -30.32
N THR A 740 20.82 4.19 -31.15
CA THR A 740 19.70 5.09 -30.82
C THR A 740 18.39 4.33 -30.67
N PHE A 741 17.49 4.84 -29.84
CA PHE A 741 16.18 4.27 -29.57
C PHE A 741 15.09 5.32 -29.84
N ALA A 742 14.10 4.96 -30.65
CA ALA A 742 12.91 5.77 -30.91
C ALA A 742 11.66 5.01 -30.50
N TYR A 743 10.84 5.62 -29.64
CA TYR A 743 9.56 5.06 -29.20
C TYR A 743 8.42 5.80 -29.88
N ASN A 744 7.55 5.07 -30.57
CA ASN A 744 6.39 5.65 -31.23
C ASN A 744 5.12 4.92 -30.79
N PHE A 745 4.13 5.69 -30.39
CA PHE A 745 2.76 5.21 -30.26
C PHE A 745 2.09 5.25 -31.63
N VAL A 746 1.77 4.07 -32.18
CA VAL A 746 1.26 3.91 -33.53
C VAL A 746 -0.27 3.88 -33.49
N THR A 747 -0.90 4.88 -34.12
CA THR A 747 -2.38 5.03 -34.15
C THR A 747 -3.05 4.25 -35.28
N GLY A 748 -2.28 3.67 -36.19
CA GLY A 748 -2.74 2.77 -37.25
C GLY A 748 -2.39 1.31 -36.98
N ALA A 749 -3.03 0.38 -37.68
CA ALA A 749 -2.62 -1.02 -37.64
C ALA A 749 -1.31 -1.20 -38.43
N GLU A 750 -0.36 -1.97 -37.90
CA GLU A 750 0.90 -2.30 -38.55
C GLU A 750 1.21 -3.79 -38.32
N ARG A 751 1.66 -4.49 -39.36
CA ARG A 751 2.21 -5.86 -39.24
C ARG A 751 1.29 -6.85 -38.51
N GLY A 752 -0.02 -6.70 -38.66
CA GLY A 752 -1.04 -7.56 -38.03
C GLY A 752 -1.37 -7.19 -36.59
N ILE A 753 -0.73 -6.16 -36.03
CA ILE A 753 -1.04 -5.61 -34.72
C ILE A 753 -2.07 -4.48 -34.91
N PRO A 754 -3.19 -4.50 -34.18
CA PRO A 754 -4.19 -3.43 -34.23
C PRO A 754 -3.61 -2.05 -33.90
N ALA A 755 -4.33 -1.00 -34.25
CA ALA A 755 -4.02 0.38 -33.86
C ALA A 755 -3.85 0.55 -32.34
N ASN A 756 -3.15 1.61 -31.93
CA ASN A 756 -2.88 1.99 -30.53
C ASN A 756 -1.89 1.04 -29.82
N HIS A 757 -0.77 0.77 -30.48
CA HIS A 757 0.33 -0.04 -29.92
C HIS A 757 1.64 0.75 -29.88
N TRP A 758 2.59 0.31 -29.05
CA TRP A 758 3.93 0.87 -29.03
C TRP A 758 4.86 0.12 -29.98
N ARG A 759 5.74 0.90 -30.63
CA ARG A 759 6.84 0.41 -31.46
C ARG A 759 8.14 1.06 -31.01
N ARG A 760 9.19 0.25 -30.82
CA ARG A 760 10.57 0.71 -30.55
C ARG A 760 11.40 0.45 -31.79
N THR A 761 12.04 1.48 -32.32
CA THR A 761 13.06 1.37 -33.37
C THR A 761 14.43 1.55 -32.76
N THR A 762 15.34 0.60 -32.98
CA THR A 762 16.74 0.68 -32.61
C THR A 762 17.59 0.87 -33.86
N THR A 763 18.61 1.72 -33.81
CA THR A 763 19.52 1.94 -34.94
C THR A 763 20.96 1.92 -34.48
N THR A 764 21.81 1.14 -35.15
CA THR A 764 23.25 1.07 -34.91
C THR A 764 23.96 1.09 -36.26
N GLY A 765 24.46 2.25 -36.68
CA GLY A 765 24.95 2.43 -38.05
C GLY A 765 23.84 2.21 -39.08
N ASN A 766 24.07 1.28 -40.01
CA ASN A 766 23.08 0.89 -41.03
C ASN A 766 22.14 -0.23 -40.53
N ALA A 767 22.34 -0.76 -39.32
CA ALA A 767 21.48 -1.77 -38.75
C ALA A 767 20.25 -1.11 -38.11
N VAL A 768 19.07 -1.61 -38.43
CA VAL A 768 17.79 -1.16 -37.86
C VAL A 768 17.06 -2.36 -37.28
N GLY A 769 16.69 -2.29 -36.00
CA GLY A 769 15.80 -3.24 -35.35
C GLY A 769 14.46 -2.57 -35.03
N VAL A 770 13.35 -3.28 -35.20
CA VAL A 770 12.02 -2.79 -34.83
C VAL A 770 11.39 -3.82 -33.90
N THR A 771 10.96 -3.40 -32.72
CA THR A 771 10.20 -4.23 -31.77
C THR A 771 8.81 -3.65 -31.61
N TYR A 772 7.79 -4.49 -31.79
CA TYR A 772 6.40 -4.15 -31.56
C TYR A 772 5.92 -4.76 -30.25
N PHE A 773 5.09 -4.02 -29.52
CA PHE A 773 4.60 -4.41 -28.21
C PHE A 773 3.08 -4.55 -28.22
N ASP A 774 2.57 -5.49 -27.43
CA ASP A 774 1.16 -5.47 -27.06
C ASP A 774 0.87 -4.35 -26.05
N ALA A 775 -0.41 -4.18 -25.71
CA ALA A 775 -0.87 -3.18 -24.76
C ALA A 775 -0.32 -3.39 -23.32
N MET A 776 0.15 -4.60 -22.98
CA MET A 776 0.85 -4.91 -21.73
C MET A 776 2.36 -4.63 -21.81
N LEU A 777 2.82 -3.98 -22.88
CA LEU A 777 4.23 -3.69 -23.17
C LEU A 777 5.12 -4.95 -23.24
N ARG A 778 4.54 -6.08 -23.66
CA ARG A 778 5.30 -7.30 -23.96
C ARG A 778 5.68 -7.32 -25.42
N PRO A 779 6.92 -7.66 -25.78
CA PRO A 779 7.30 -7.79 -27.19
C PRO A 779 6.51 -8.92 -27.84
N VAL A 780 5.86 -8.63 -28.97
CA VAL A 780 5.07 -9.60 -29.74
C VAL A 780 5.63 -9.89 -31.12
N LEU A 781 6.41 -8.96 -31.68
CA LEU A 781 7.07 -9.11 -32.98
C LEU A 781 8.37 -8.30 -32.99
N SER A 782 9.41 -8.83 -33.64
CA SER A 782 10.64 -8.10 -33.90
C SER A 782 11.16 -8.31 -35.32
N ASP A 783 11.60 -7.23 -35.96
CA ASP A 783 12.29 -7.26 -37.24
C ASP A 783 13.70 -6.71 -37.09
N SER A 784 14.61 -7.15 -37.97
CA SER A 784 15.94 -6.56 -38.07
C SER A 784 16.41 -6.50 -39.53
N ASP A 785 17.17 -5.46 -39.86
CA ASP A 785 17.74 -5.23 -41.19
C ASP A 785 19.15 -4.61 -41.06
N ILE A 786 20.05 -4.93 -41.98
CA ILE A 786 21.30 -4.23 -42.23
C ILE A 786 21.35 -3.84 -43.72
N GLY A 787 21.27 -2.55 -44.03
CA GLY A 787 21.45 -2.06 -45.40
C GLY A 787 20.28 -2.31 -46.38
N GLY A 788 19.06 -2.53 -45.89
CA GLY A 788 17.83 -2.56 -46.70
C GLY A 788 17.32 -3.98 -47.05
N SER A 789 17.91 -5.02 -46.47
CA SER A 789 17.48 -6.43 -46.56
C SER A 789 16.86 -6.89 -45.23
N VAL A 790 15.55 -6.72 -45.07
CA VAL A 790 14.79 -7.16 -43.87
C VAL A 790 14.91 -8.67 -43.68
N GLN A 791 15.46 -9.12 -42.54
CA GLN A 791 15.39 -10.50 -42.06
C GLN A 791 14.33 -10.56 -40.95
N THR A 792 13.16 -11.13 -41.26
CA THR A 792 12.06 -11.34 -40.29
C THR A 792 12.35 -12.53 -39.40
N SER A 793 12.21 -12.39 -38.07
CA SER A 793 12.12 -13.53 -37.14
C SER A 793 10.89 -13.38 -36.23
N THR A 794 9.95 -14.31 -36.30
CA THR A 794 8.90 -14.46 -35.28
C THR A 794 9.53 -15.05 -34.01
N LEU A 795 9.35 -14.38 -32.87
CA LEU A 795 9.82 -14.83 -31.55
C LEU A 795 8.90 -15.87 -30.93
#